data_AF-A0A7K2W7L4-F1
#
_entry.id   AF-A0A7K2W7L4-F1
#
_cell.length_a   1.000
_cell.length_b   1.000
_cell.length_c   1.000
_cell.angle_alpha   90.00
_cell.angle_beta   90.00
_cell.angle_gamma   90.00
#
_symmetry.space_group_name_H-M   'P 1'
#
loop_
_entity.id
_entity.type
_entity.pdbx_description
1 polymer ?
#
loop_
_entity_poly.entity_id
_entity_poly.type
_entity_poly.pdbx_seq_one_letter_code
_entity_poly.pdbx_strand_id
1 'polypeptide(L)'
;MTVVHVAPKGRGAHRTLTAALAAAPAGAVVRIAPGSYEESLRLTRRVTLEPEAGSGSVELRSPGGPALTVTAPGCVLTGLVLRGADPAEVLVRVADAAGLTLADCELSGGRVEVTGSASGASAVANTALGLDDDLSAELSDPVDGGGVLLLRRTRLGSVRNTALHLTGDARARVEDTLIHEVEGIGAVLSGSAVLLAEGLRIEETSGSALRARGNGRLVAADCVLTGVGRNGVLVQDAAEALLDACRIERPAGSGVQVSHQAGAELTDCRINGAGGNGVTADEAARLTARGCRVTEPGGHAVLATGAATVTLADSEFDRTGATALHLGGQAHARVTGCRVRGTGDHGLAAAERARAEVADSSLDGFVVCGVHVEGEARAVLDAVRVTGGETGVRLRSTAEEPSELRDCWVAGQRRSGVEVGVESSAALAGTRVAEVGGAGVAVDTGGRLRMAGGTVAGAMGSGLVLERGAAAEVRAVRIEDCQKNGILAGEAVTGTFDHCDLSRSAFPALHIGKGADVRFRGCRVFDCGQDVGLSDGAQPVFEDCAAVRVRTAVLPALADRTGAPPPGPLTPVSSDRPDAPAAEGAPTAGAADLWQQGEPEPEPETLEDLLAELDELVGLDGVKRDVSGMVKLMQTVRLREQAGLPAPPLSRHLVFAGNPGTGKTTVARLYGRLLKALGLLTRGHLVEVDRSALVGEYVGHTGPKTTEAFHRARGGVLFIDEAYALVPAGAANDFGTEAIATLVKLMEDHRDEIVVIAAGYPDDMSRFVTSNPGLSSRFTRTLLFADYTSAELVSIVEHHAQRHQYELTAGAHRALTSYVERIPRNAQFGNGRTARQLFQRMTERQALRVAELVSPDSAQLIQLDEQDLQ
;
A
#
# COMPACT_ATOMS: atom_id res chain seq x y z
N MET A 1 -29.95 -50.00 20.61
CA MET A 1 -30.12 -48.78 19.78
C MET A 1 -31.41 -48.97 18.98
N THR A 2 -32.42 -48.14 19.22
CA THR A 2 -33.70 -48.26 18.50
C THR A 2 -33.53 -47.70 17.10
N VAL A 3 -33.89 -48.47 16.07
CA VAL A 3 -33.81 -48.05 14.67
C VAL A 3 -35.23 -47.79 14.14
N VAL A 4 -35.45 -46.62 13.57
CA VAL A 4 -36.71 -46.22 12.94
C VAL A 4 -36.45 -46.02 11.45
N HIS A 5 -37.25 -46.66 10.60
CA HIS A 5 -37.08 -46.59 9.14
C HIS A 5 -38.05 -45.58 8.51
N VAL A 6 -37.54 -44.80 7.57
CA VAL A 6 -38.31 -43.82 6.78
C VAL A 6 -38.16 -44.15 5.31
N ALA A 7 -39.28 -44.33 4.62
CA ALA A 7 -39.29 -44.58 3.19
C ALA A 7 -40.54 -43.96 2.54
N PRO A 8 -40.43 -43.39 1.32
CA PRO A 8 -41.58 -42.81 0.61
C PRO A 8 -42.64 -43.88 0.29
N LYS A 9 -42.22 -45.14 0.12
CA LYS A 9 -43.06 -46.29 -0.21
C LYS A 9 -42.52 -47.54 0.51
N GLY A 10 -43.39 -48.32 1.16
CA GLY A 10 -43.00 -49.58 1.83
C GLY A 10 -43.95 -49.97 2.97
N ARG A 11 -43.99 -51.25 3.35
CA ARG A 11 -44.71 -51.73 4.55
C ARG A 11 -43.76 -51.67 5.74
N GLY A 12 -44.17 -51.00 6.83
CA GLY A 12 -43.43 -50.97 8.10
C GLY A 12 -42.50 -49.77 8.31
N ALA A 13 -42.32 -48.90 7.30
CA ALA A 13 -41.58 -47.65 7.41
C ALA A 13 -42.53 -46.44 7.57
N HIS A 14 -42.07 -45.40 8.25
CA HIS A 14 -42.77 -44.11 8.29
C HIS A 14 -42.67 -43.43 6.92
N ARG A 15 -43.76 -42.78 6.48
CA ARG A 15 -43.81 -42.08 5.19
C ARG A 15 -43.16 -40.69 5.20
N THR A 16 -43.03 -40.10 6.38
CA THR A 16 -42.50 -38.76 6.58
C THR A 16 -41.45 -38.77 7.70
N LEU A 17 -40.47 -37.88 7.60
CA LEU A 17 -39.43 -37.73 8.60
C LEU A 17 -40.02 -37.21 9.91
N THR A 18 -41.00 -36.31 9.84
CA THR A 18 -41.71 -35.78 11.02
C THR A 18 -42.41 -36.89 11.81
N ALA A 19 -43.09 -37.84 11.13
CA ALA A 19 -43.76 -38.94 11.82
C ALA A 19 -42.77 -39.92 12.46
N ALA A 20 -41.63 -40.15 11.82
CA ALA A 20 -40.56 -40.99 12.36
C ALA A 20 -39.93 -40.37 13.60
N LEU A 21 -39.60 -39.07 13.56
CA LEU A 21 -39.07 -38.32 14.70
C LEU A 21 -40.04 -38.28 15.88
N ALA A 22 -41.35 -38.19 15.62
CA ALA A 22 -42.36 -38.27 16.66
C ALA A 22 -42.32 -39.61 17.42
N ALA A 23 -42.15 -40.72 16.69
CA ALA A 23 -42.11 -42.08 17.22
C ALA A 23 -40.74 -42.51 17.78
N ALA A 24 -39.64 -41.88 17.35
CA ALA A 24 -38.28 -42.23 17.72
C ALA A 24 -37.98 -41.88 19.19
N PRO A 25 -37.60 -42.82 20.08
CA PRO A 25 -37.15 -42.46 21.43
C PRO A 25 -35.82 -41.68 21.39
N ALA A 26 -35.46 -41.02 22.50
CA ALA A 26 -34.14 -40.38 22.61
C ALA A 26 -33.01 -41.40 22.41
N GLY A 27 -31.99 -41.03 21.63
CA GLY A 27 -30.88 -41.89 21.22
C GLY A 27 -31.20 -42.86 20.07
N ALA A 28 -32.37 -42.75 19.43
CA ALA A 28 -32.71 -43.57 18.27
C ALA A 28 -31.97 -43.15 17.00
N VAL A 29 -31.76 -44.13 16.11
CA VAL A 29 -31.24 -43.93 14.76
C VAL A 29 -32.41 -43.97 13.78
N VAL A 30 -32.58 -42.90 13.01
CA VAL A 30 -33.57 -42.78 11.95
C VAL A 30 -32.87 -43.04 10.62
N ARG A 31 -33.16 -44.20 10.01
CA ARG A 31 -32.62 -44.60 8.71
C ARG A 31 -33.54 -44.18 7.59
N ILE A 32 -33.00 -43.47 6.61
CA ILE A 32 -33.79 -42.77 5.60
C ILE A 32 -33.49 -43.35 4.22
N ALA A 33 -34.49 -43.92 3.56
CA ALA A 33 -34.36 -44.37 2.18
C ALA A 33 -34.11 -43.16 1.25
N PRO A 34 -33.30 -43.31 0.18
CA PRO A 34 -33.10 -42.25 -0.81
C PRO A 34 -34.40 -41.67 -1.36
N GLY A 35 -34.46 -40.36 -1.51
CA GLY A 35 -35.66 -39.64 -1.92
C GLY A 35 -35.65 -38.17 -1.54
N SER A 36 -36.65 -37.45 -2.03
CA SER A 36 -36.90 -36.05 -1.69
C SER A 36 -38.05 -35.96 -0.69
N TYR A 37 -37.81 -35.22 0.39
CA TYR A 37 -38.70 -35.03 1.53
C TYR A 37 -38.95 -33.54 1.71
N GLU A 38 -40.19 -33.09 1.49
CA GLU A 38 -40.58 -31.69 1.59
C GLU A 38 -41.21 -31.42 2.97
N GLU A 39 -40.36 -31.14 3.96
CA GLU A 39 -40.74 -31.03 5.37
C GLU A 39 -39.79 -30.07 6.12
N SER A 40 -40.24 -29.52 7.25
CA SER A 40 -39.38 -28.81 8.22
C SER A 40 -39.24 -29.64 9.49
N LEU A 41 -38.01 -29.97 9.89
CA LEU A 41 -37.72 -30.86 11.00
C LEU A 41 -37.42 -30.08 12.29
N ARG A 42 -37.99 -30.55 13.41
CA ARG A 42 -37.62 -30.08 14.76
C ARG A 42 -37.05 -31.23 15.57
N LEU A 43 -35.78 -31.11 15.96
CA LEU A 43 -35.09 -32.08 16.81
C LEU A 43 -35.17 -31.61 18.27
N THR A 44 -36.18 -32.12 18.97
CA THR A 44 -36.44 -31.83 20.39
C THR A 44 -35.91 -32.90 21.35
N ARG A 45 -35.28 -33.95 20.80
CA ARG A 45 -34.66 -35.05 21.55
C ARG A 45 -33.41 -35.51 20.79
N ARG A 46 -32.43 -36.07 21.50
CA ARG A 46 -31.22 -36.63 20.90
C ARG A 46 -31.59 -37.72 19.88
N VAL A 47 -31.17 -37.57 18.63
CA VAL A 47 -31.39 -38.56 17.55
C VAL A 47 -30.24 -38.52 16.54
N THR A 48 -30.05 -39.63 15.83
CA THR A 48 -29.16 -39.73 14.67
C THR A 48 -29.98 -39.94 13.41
N LEU A 49 -29.73 -39.14 12.37
CA LEU A 49 -30.36 -39.26 11.05
C LEU A 49 -29.29 -39.68 10.04
N GLU A 50 -29.48 -40.83 9.40
CA GLU A 50 -28.54 -41.39 8.42
C GLU A 50 -29.28 -41.99 7.20
N PRO A 51 -28.72 -41.90 5.99
CA PRO A 51 -29.23 -42.61 4.83
C PRO A 51 -29.18 -44.13 5.02
N GLU A 52 -30.15 -44.83 4.44
CA GLU A 52 -30.04 -46.28 4.25
C GLU A 52 -28.90 -46.60 3.27
N ALA A 53 -28.20 -47.71 3.51
CA ALA A 53 -27.11 -48.15 2.63
C ALA A 53 -27.63 -48.43 1.21
N GLY A 54 -27.09 -47.74 0.21
CA GLY A 54 -27.50 -47.89 -1.20
C GLY A 54 -27.02 -46.73 -2.08
N SER A 55 -27.39 -46.77 -3.36
CA SER A 55 -27.13 -45.68 -4.32
C SER A 55 -28.28 -44.68 -4.32
N GLY A 56 -28.01 -43.44 -3.94
CA GLY A 56 -28.98 -42.33 -4.00
C GLY A 56 -28.81 -41.34 -2.84
N SER A 57 -29.28 -40.11 -3.02
CA SER A 57 -29.21 -39.05 -2.00
C SER A 57 -30.52 -38.93 -1.21
N VAL A 58 -30.42 -38.54 0.05
CA VAL A 58 -31.56 -38.13 0.88
C VAL A 58 -31.61 -36.61 0.87
N GLU A 59 -32.66 -36.05 0.28
CA GLU A 59 -32.82 -34.61 0.13
C GLU A 59 -33.99 -34.09 0.98
N LEU A 60 -33.70 -33.19 1.91
CA LEU A 60 -34.68 -32.46 2.71
C LEU A 60 -34.87 -31.06 2.13
N ARG A 61 -36.07 -30.76 1.64
CA ARG A 61 -36.45 -29.46 1.08
C ARG A 61 -37.36 -28.73 2.05
N SER A 62 -36.98 -27.52 2.45
CA SER A 62 -37.86 -26.70 3.29
C SER A 62 -39.04 -26.17 2.47
N PRO A 63 -40.30 -26.34 2.91
CA PRO A 63 -41.46 -25.67 2.31
C PRO A 63 -41.52 -24.16 2.67
N GLY A 64 -40.65 -23.67 3.55
CA GLY A 64 -40.56 -22.27 4.00
C GLY A 64 -39.95 -22.16 5.40
N GLY A 65 -39.11 -21.15 5.66
CA GLY A 65 -38.34 -21.06 6.89
C GLY A 65 -37.27 -22.16 7.04
N PRO A 66 -36.78 -22.45 8.26
CA PRO A 66 -35.71 -23.43 8.48
C PRO A 66 -36.12 -24.86 8.10
N ALA A 67 -35.28 -25.53 7.31
CA ALA A 67 -35.39 -26.97 7.06
C ALA A 67 -35.15 -27.77 8.35
N LEU A 68 -34.25 -27.27 9.20
CA LEU A 68 -33.87 -27.93 10.45
C LEU A 68 -33.82 -26.94 11.61
N THR A 69 -34.54 -27.24 12.68
CA THR A 69 -34.41 -26.56 13.97
C THR A 69 -34.03 -27.56 15.05
N VAL A 70 -32.93 -27.31 15.76
CA VAL A 70 -32.42 -28.18 16.81
C VAL A 70 -32.53 -27.47 18.15
N THR A 71 -33.21 -28.11 19.11
CA THR A 71 -33.37 -27.61 20.49
C THR A 71 -32.93 -28.66 21.52
N ALA A 72 -32.32 -29.76 21.08
CA ALA A 72 -31.82 -30.83 21.93
C ALA A 72 -30.32 -31.03 21.74
N PRO A 73 -29.60 -31.48 22.78
CA PRO A 73 -28.18 -31.78 22.68
C PRO A 73 -27.92 -33.11 21.96
N GLY A 74 -26.74 -33.21 21.35
CA GLY A 74 -26.19 -34.44 20.76
C GLY A 74 -26.93 -34.97 19.52
N CYS A 75 -27.60 -34.11 18.76
CA CYS A 75 -28.23 -34.53 17.49
C CYS A 75 -27.17 -34.71 16.40
N VAL A 76 -27.30 -35.76 15.59
CA VAL A 76 -26.34 -36.08 14.52
C VAL A 76 -27.08 -36.28 13.20
N LEU A 77 -26.63 -35.61 12.14
CA LEU A 77 -27.04 -35.87 10.77
C LEU A 77 -25.80 -36.22 9.95
N THR A 78 -25.90 -37.25 9.14
CA THR A 78 -24.78 -37.69 8.30
C THR A 78 -25.24 -37.96 6.88
N GLY A 79 -24.60 -37.40 5.85
CA GLY A 79 -24.87 -37.77 4.46
C GLY A 79 -26.19 -37.24 3.88
N LEU A 80 -26.75 -36.17 4.44
CA LEU A 80 -28.01 -35.57 3.98
C LEU A 80 -27.75 -34.32 3.12
N VAL A 81 -28.64 -34.08 2.16
CA VAL A 81 -28.72 -32.83 1.39
C VAL A 81 -29.87 -31.98 1.94
N LEU A 82 -29.59 -30.77 2.41
CA LEU A 82 -30.58 -29.83 2.91
C LEU A 82 -30.69 -28.65 1.93
N ARG A 83 -31.91 -28.36 1.47
CA ARG A 83 -32.20 -27.23 0.57
C ARG A 83 -33.24 -26.30 1.18
N GLY A 84 -32.89 -25.02 1.28
CA GLY A 84 -33.81 -23.96 1.69
C GLY A 84 -34.53 -23.33 0.50
N ALA A 85 -35.63 -22.64 0.80
CA ALA A 85 -36.46 -21.98 -0.21
C ALA A 85 -35.93 -20.59 -0.61
N ASP A 86 -35.24 -19.89 0.31
CA ASP A 86 -34.68 -18.56 0.09
C ASP A 86 -33.25 -18.49 0.66
N PRO A 87 -32.23 -18.18 -0.17
CA PRO A 87 -30.85 -18.07 0.28
C PRO A 87 -30.59 -16.96 1.32
N ALA A 88 -31.52 -16.02 1.52
CA ALA A 88 -31.44 -15.02 2.59
C ALA A 88 -31.97 -15.50 3.96
N GLU A 89 -32.70 -16.61 4.00
CA GLU A 89 -33.30 -17.16 5.22
C GLU A 89 -32.36 -18.13 5.95
N VAL A 90 -32.79 -18.54 7.14
CA VAL A 90 -32.10 -19.58 7.93
C VAL A 90 -32.49 -20.94 7.39
N LEU A 91 -31.51 -21.76 7.02
CA LEU A 91 -31.69 -23.16 6.64
C LEU A 91 -31.63 -24.08 7.85
N VAL A 92 -30.62 -23.88 8.71
CA VAL A 92 -30.38 -24.66 9.92
C VAL A 92 -30.29 -23.72 11.11
N ARG A 93 -31.12 -23.96 12.13
CA ARG A 93 -31.09 -23.23 13.40
C ARG A 93 -30.70 -24.18 14.54
N VAL A 94 -29.59 -23.88 15.20
CA VAL A 94 -29.19 -24.50 16.47
C VAL A 94 -29.49 -23.52 17.58
N ALA A 95 -30.50 -23.86 18.39
CA ALA A 95 -30.92 -23.02 19.50
C ALA A 95 -29.91 -23.06 20.65
N ASP A 96 -30.14 -22.20 21.62
CA ASP A 96 -29.44 -22.20 22.90
C ASP A 96 -29.51 -23.59 23.58
N ALA A 97 -28.42 -23.99 24.24
CA ALA A 97 -28.23 -25.30 24.87
C ALA A 97 -28.53 -26.52 23.96
N ALA A 98 -28.52 -26.34 22.64
CA ALA A 98 -28.66 -27.41 21.67
C ALA A 98 -27.32 -27.84 21.09
N GLY A 99 -27.24 -29.06 20.56
CA GLY A 99 -26.02 -29.62 19.99
C GLY A 99 -26.30 -30.34 18.68
N LEU A 100 -25.57 -29.98 17.63
CA LEU A 100 -25.73 -30.55 16.29
C LEU A 100 -24.39 -30.93 15.68
N THR A 101 -24.28 -32.16 15.19
CA THR A 101 -23.22 -32.58 14.26
C THR A 101 -23.80 -32.76 12.86
N LEU A 102 -23.19 -32.11 11.88
CA LEU A 102 -23.40 -32.35 10.45
C LEU A 102 -22.12 -32.95 9.88
N ALA A 103 -22.20 -34.19 9.40
CA ALA A 103 -21.08 -34.89 8.79
C ALA A 103 -21.43 -35.29 7.35
N ASP A 104 -20.54 -35.05 6.38
CA ASP A 104 -20.78 -35.45 4.98
C ASP A 104 -22.08 -34.86 4.38
N CYS A 105 -22.51 -33.68 4.85
CA CYS A 105 -23.75 -33.07 4.42
C CYS A 105 -23.53 -32.02 3.32
N GLU A 106 -24.56 -31.76 2.51
CA GLU A 106 -24.62 -30.63 1.56
C GLU A 106 -25.76 -29.69 1.99
N LEU A 107 -25.43 -28.43 2.23
CA LEU A 107 -26.36 -27.39 2.69
C LEU A 107 -26.44 -26.31 1.62
N SER A 108 -27.64 -25.98 1.17
CA SER A 108 -27.84 -24.96 0.13
C SER A 108 -29.11 -24.14 0.33
N GLY A 109 -29.11 -22.90 -0.16
CA GLY A 109 -30.32 -22.06 -0.16
C GLY A 109 -30.70 -21.53 1.23
N GLY A 110 -29.71 -21.23 2.07
CA GLY A 110 -29.92 -20.52 3.33
C GLY A 110 -28.77 -20.70 4.33
N ARG A 111 -28.76 -19.89 5.38
CA ARG A 111 -27.66 -19.85 6.37
C ARG A 111 -27.78 -20.88 7.48
N VAL A 112 -26.64 -21.18 8.12
CA VAL A 112 -26.57 -21.89 9.40
C VAL A 112 -26.45 -20.86 10.52
N GLU A 113 -27.37 -20.91 11.48
CA GLU A 113 -27.44 -19.98 12.61
C GLU A 113 -27.33 -20.74 13.93
N VAL A 114 -26.37 -20.34 14.76
CA VAL A 114 -26.15 -20.90 16.10
C VAL A 114 -26.27 -19.77 17.12
N THR A 115 -27.14 -19.98 18.10
CA THR A 115 -27.41 -18.99 19.14
C THR A 115 -26.95 -19.50 20.49
N GLY A 116 -26.22 -18.67 21.24
CA GLY A 116 -25.97 -18.86 22.66
C GLY A 116 -26.49 -17.66 23.45
N SER A 117 -27.28 -17.89 24.50
CA SER A 117 -27.64 -16.85 25.45
C SER A 117 -26.40 -16.45 26.24
N ALA A 118 -26.14 -15.14 26.37
CA ALA A 118 -25.01 -14.67 27.16
C ALA A 118 -25.20 -15.11 28.62
N SER A 119 -24.39 -16.07 29.08
CA SER A 119 -24.31 -16.37 30.49
C SER A 119 -23.59 -15.18 31.15
N GLY A 120 -24.18 -14.57 32.18
CA GLY A 120 -23.55 -13.48 32.93
C GLY A 120 -22.25 -13.88 33.67
N ALA A 121 -21.70 -15.07 33.38
CA ALA A 121 -20.45 -15.57 33.90
C ALA A 121 -19.29 -14.98 33.08
N SER A 122 -18.85 -13.82 33.55
CA SER A 122 -17.52 -13.27 33.28
C SER A 122 -16.42 -14.34 33.50
N ALA A 123 -15.44 -14.34 32.58
CA ALA A 123 -14.11 -14.90 32.72
C ALA A 123 -13.96 -16.44 32.69
N VAL A 124 -13.92 -17.01 31.47
CA VAL A 124 -12.91 -18.04 31.22
C VAL A 124 -11.61 -17.32 30.87
N ALA A 125 -10.61 -17.57 31.71
CA ALA A 125 -9.33 -16.88 31.74
C ALA A 125 -8.57 -16.97 30.41
N ASN A 126 -7.64 -16.02 30.26
CA ASN A 126 -6.53 -15.91 29.30
C ASN A 126 -5.55 -17.12 29.33
N THR A 127 -6.02 -18.33 29.58
CA THR A 127 -5.19 -19.53 29.49
C THR A 127 -5.11 -19.96 28.04
N ALA A 128 -3.86 -20.12 27.58
CA ALA A 128 -3.44 -20.65 26.28
C ALA A 128 -4.51 -21.49 25.60
N LEU A 129 -4.79 -21.21 24.33
CA LEU A 129 -5.72 -22.00 23.54
C LEU A 129 -5.18 -23.41 23.40
N GLY A 130 -5.59 -24.26 24.35
CA GLY A 130 -5.48 -25.69 24.22
C GLY A 130 -6.28 -26.08 23.00
N LEU A 131 -5.57 -26.42 21.93
CA LEU A 131 -6.11 -27.15 20.77
C LEU A 131 -6.57 -28.57 21.16
N ASP A 132 -6.38 -28.96 22.42
CA ASP A 132 -6.79 -30.22 23.00
C ASP A 132 -7.93 -29.99 23.99
N ASP A 133 -9.17 -30.12 23.53
CA ASP A 133 -10.10 -31.09 24.13
C ASP A 133 -11.34 -31.28 23.26
N ASP A 134 -11.76 -32.53 23.21
CA ASP A 134 -12.78 -33.10 22.37
C ASP A 134 -14.15 -32.41 22.55
N LEU A 135 -14.61 -31.64 21.55
CA LEU A 135 -15.94 -31.01 21.54
C LEU A 135 -17.08 -32.04 21.68
N SER A 136 -16.78 -33.34 21.58
CA SER A 136 -17.73 -34.44 21.79
C SER A 136 -18.41 -34.42 23.16
N ALA A 137 -17.71 -33.96 24.21
CA ALA A 137 -18.27 -33.80 25.55
C ALA A 137 -19.31 -32.67 25.58
N GLU A 138 -18.98 -31.51 25.00
CA GLU A 138 -19.87 -30.34 24.94
C GLU A 138 -21.06 -30.54 23.98
N LEU A 139 -20.89 -31.32 22.91
CA LEU A 139 -21.99 -31.73 22.03
C LEU A 139 -23.03 -32.57 22.77
N SER A 140 -22.58 -33.37 23.73
CA SER A 140 -23.42 -34.27 24.52
C SER A 140 -24.07 -33.58 25.73
N ASP A 141 -23.36 -32.63 26.33
CA ASP A 141 -23.75 -31.86 27.50
C ASP A 141 -23.20 -30.43 27.39
N PRO A 142 -23.96 -29.46 26.81
CA PRO A 142 -23.49 -28.08 26.63
C PRO A 142 -23.27 -27.40 27.98
N VAL A 143 -22.05 -27.49 28.51
CA VAL A 143 -21.68 -27.17 29.90
C VAL A 143 -21.99 -25.71 30.29
N ASP A 144 -22.01 -24.80 29.32
CA ASP A 144 -22.14 -23.34 29.54
C ASP A 144 -23.40 -22.72 28.88
N GLY A 145 -24.37 -23.54 28.48
CA GLY A 145 -25.68 -23.07 28.00
C GLY A 145 -25.74 -22.59 26.55
N GLY A 146 -24.62 -22.31 25.87
CA GLY A 146 -24.61 -21.91 24.45
C GLY A 146 -24.89 -23.05 23.46
N GLY A 147 -25.43 -22.72 22.28
CA GLY A 147 -25.59 -23.70 21.19
C GLY A 147 -24.25 -24.16 20.61
N VAL A 148 -24.13 -25.46 20.32
CA VAL A 148 -22.91 -26.13 19.82
C VAL A 148 -23.13 -26.74 18.43
N LEU A 149 -22.24 -26.43 17.50
CA LEU A 149 -22.26 -26.96 16.13
C LEU A 149 -20.92 -27.62 15.77
N LEU A 150 -20.97 -28.84 15.23
CA LEU A 150 -19.84 -29.48 14.57
C LEU A 150 -20.17 -29.68 13.09
N LEU A 151 -19.37 -29.08 12.21
CA LEU A 151 -19.39 -29.34 10.77
C LEU A 151 -18.16 -30.16 10.41
N ARG A 152 -18.36 -31.31 9.75
CA ARG A 152 -17.26 -32.14 9.27
C ARG A 152 -17.50 -32.58 7.84
N ARG A 153 -16.53 -32.36 6.95
CA ARG A 153 -16.62 -32.74 5.52
C ARG A 153 -17.94 -32.29 4.90
N THR A 154 -18.40 -31.10 5.27
CA THR A 154 -19.70 -30.55 4.88
C THR A 154 -19.50 -29.46 3.83
N ARG A 155 -20.48 -29.28 2.95
CA ARG A 155 -20.51 -28.18 1.98
C ARG A 155 -21.67 -27.25 2.30
N LEU A 156 -21.43 -25.96 2.29
CA LEU A 156 -22.42 -24.92 2.50
C LEU A 156 -22.32 -23.91 1.36
N GLY A 157 -23.37 -23.73 0.57
CA GLY A 157 -23.33 -22.82 -0.57
C GLY A 157 -24.65 -22.21 -0.99
N SER A 158 -24.58 -21.32 -1.98
CA SER A 158 -25.71 -20.54 -2.49
C SER A 158 -26.45 -19.82 -1.35
N VAL A 159 -25.74 -18.93 -0.65
CA VAL A 159 -26.25 -18.20 0.53
C VAL A 159 -26.17 -16.69 0.31
N ARG A 160 -27.16 -15.95 0.82
CA ARG A 160 -27.13 -14.48 0.91
C ARG A 160 -26.92 -14.01 2.35
N ASN A 161 -26.27 -12.86 2.52
CA ASN A 161 -25.89 -12.20 3.77
C ASN A 161 -24.76 -12.88 4.56
N THR A 162 -24.96 -14.09 5.07
CA THR A 162 -23.97 -14.77 5.90
C THR A 162 -24.16 -16.28 5.84
N ALA A 163 -23.12 -17.08 5.58
CA ALA A 163 -23.26 -18.53 5.51
C ALA A 163 -23.32 -19.18 6.90
N LEU A 164 -22.35 -18.87 7.78
CA LEU A 164 -22.32 -19.34 9.17
C LEU A 164 -22.41 -18.16 10.14
N HIS A 165 -23.45 -18.12 10.97
CA HIS A 165 -23.67 -17.03 11.92
C HIS A 165 -23.70 -17.56 13.36
N LEU A 166 -22.69 -17.20 14.14
CA LEU A 166 -22.57 -17.53 15.57
C LEU A 166 -22.84 -16.27 16.41
N THR A 167 -23.70 -16.40 17.40
CA THR A 167 -24.14 -15.27 18.24
C THR A 167 -24.11 -15.60 19.72
N GLY A 168 -23.80 -14.60 20.54
CA GLY A 168 -23.71 -14.73 22.00
C GLY A 168 -22.61 -15.71 22.40
N ASP A 169 -22.93 -16.75 23.16
CA ASP A 169 -21.94 -17.73 23.64
C ASP A 169 -21.88 -19.00 22.77
N ALA A 170 -22.38 -18.92 21.53
CA ALA A 170 -22.38 -20.03 20.58
C ALA A 170 -20.95 -20.55 20.28
N ARG A 171 -20.82 -21.87 20.14
CA ARG A 171 -19.56 -22.55 19.80
C ARG A 171 -19.72 -23.36 18.52
N ALA A 172 -18.73 -23.26 17.63
CA ALA A 172 -18.68 -24.11 16.46
C ALA A 172 -17.28 -24.66 16.21
N ARG A 173 -17.22 -25.92 15.78
CA ARG A 173 -16.03 -26.55 15.22
C ARG A 173 -16.31 -26.93 13.77
N VAL A 174 -15.39 -26.58 12.87
CA VAL A 174 -15.55 -26.73 11.43
C VAL A 174 -14.31 -27.42 10.89
N GLU A 175 -14.48 -28.63 10.38
CA GLU A 175 -13.40 -29.50 9.88
C GLU A 175 -13.64 -29.83 8.41
N ASP A 176 -12.63 -29.67 7.57
CA ASP A 176 -12.63 -30.07 6.15
C ASP A 176 -13.88 -29.60 5.39
N THR A 177 -14.36 -28.40 5.70
CA THR A 177 -15.64 -27.88 5.23
C THR A 177 -15.42 -26.83 4.15
N LEU A 178 -16.29 -26.82 3.15
CA LEU A 178 -16.30 -25.82 2.08
C LEU A 178 -17.51 -24.89 2.26
N ILE A 179 -17.24 -23.58 2.34
CA ILE A 179 -18.25 -22.54 2.21
C ILE A 179 -18.02 -21.85 0.86
N HIS A 180 -19.00 -21.87 -0.04
CA HIS A 180 -18.84 -21.30 -1.38
C HIS A 180 -20.08 -20.52 -1.85
N GLU A 181 -19.95 -19.68 -2.87
CA GLU A 181 -21.06 -18.91 -3.46
C GLU A 181 -21.88 -18.12 -2.41
N VAL A 182 -21.20 -17.20 -1.71
CA VAL A 182 -21.83 -16.39 -0.66
C VAL A 182 -21.96 -14.94 -1.10
N GLU A 183 -23.18 -14.49 -1.36
CA GLU A 183 -23.48 -13.06 -1.52
C GLU A 183 -23.53 -12.39 -0.13
N GLY A 184 -22.36 -12.24 0.49
CA GLY A 184 -22.19 -11.69 1.82
C GLY A 184 -20.92 -12.20 2.50
N ILE A 185 -21.02 -12.53 3.78
CA ILE A 185 -19.88 -12.95 4.62
C ILE A 185 -19.85 -14.48 4.77
N GLY A 186 -18.68 -15.11 4.69
CA GLY A 186 -18.54 -16.56 4.90
C GLY A 186 -18.97 -16.99 6.31
N ALA A 187 -18.26 -16.51 7.34
CA ALA A 187 -18.65 -16.73 8.74
C ALA A 187 -18.58 -15.44 9.58
N VAL A 188 -19.56 -15.26 10.47
CA VAL A 188 -19.65 -14.13 11.40
C VAL A 188 -19.76 -14.65 12.83
N LEU A 189 -18.91 -14.13 13.72
CA LEU A 189 -18.96 -14.32 15.16
C LEU A 189 -19.32 -13.00 15.83
N SER A 190 -20.37 -13.00 16.65
CA SER A 190 -20.79 -11.84 17.45
C SER A 190 -21.03 -12.23 18.91
N GLY A 191 -20.80 -11.31 19.83
CA GLY A 191 -20.87 -11.61 21.27
C GLY A 191 -19.57 -12.27 21.73
N SER A 192 -19.65 -13.36 22.48
CA SER A 192 -18.49 -14.14 22.95
C SER A 192 -18.32 -15.45 22.18
N ALA A 193 -18.87 -15.51 20.96
CA ALA A 193 -18.95 -16.74 20.19
C ALA A 193 -17.55 -17.26 19.82
N VAL A 194 -17.41 -18.57 19.70
CA VAL A 194 -16.15 -19.24 19.40
C VAL A 194 -16.27 -20.05 18.11
N LEU A 195 -15.35 -19.86 17.18
CA LEU A 195 -15.19 -20.69 15.98
C LEU A 195 -13.80 -21.32 15.97
N LEU A 196 -13.76 -22.65 15.97
CA LEU A 196 -12.56 -23.44 15.71
C LEU A 196 -12.67 -23.99 14.28
N ALA A 197 -11.82 -23.54 13.38
CA ALA A 197 -11.82 -23.93 11.97
C ALA A 197 -10.51 -24.63 11.61
N GLU A 198 -10.59 -25.84 11.09
CA GLU A 198 -9.45 -26.64 10.62
C GLU A 198 -9.74 -27.10 9.18
N GLY A 199 -8.87 -26.75 8.24
CA GLY A 199 -9.06 -27.11 6.83
C GLY A 199 -10.30 -26.47 6.20
N LEU A 200 -10.82 -25.37 6.76
CA LEU A 200 -11.96 -24.63 6.20
C LEU A 200 -11.55 -23.93 4.91
N ARG A 201 -12.30 -24.17 3.84
CA ARG A 201 -12.19 -23.45 2.58
C ARG A 201 -13.36 -22.49 2.41
N ILE A 202 -13.06 -21.23 2.15
CA ILE A 202 -14.06 -20.22 1.79
C ILE A 202 -13.74 -19.70 0.41
N GLU A 203 -14.72 -19.82 -0.50
CA GLU A 203 -14.58 -19.48 -1.91
C GLU A 203 -15.72 -18.53 -2.31
N GLU A 204 -15.42 -17.52 -3.12
CA GLU A 204 -16.42 -16.66 -3.78
C GLU A 204 -17.42 -15.99 -2.80
N THR A 205 -16.92 -15.03 -2.02
CA THR A 205 -17.77 -14.22 -1.13
C THR A 205 -17.82 -12.78 -1.60
N SER A 206 -18.99 -12.11 -1.65
CA SER A 206 -19.03 -10.66 -1.98
C SER A 206 -18.59 -9.75 -0.82
N GLY A 207 -18.61 -10.28 0.41
CA GLY A 207 -18.16 -9.62 1.64
C GLY A 207 -16.80 -10.13 2.13
N SER A 208 -16.65 -10.24 3.46
CA SER A 208 -15.45 -10.82 4.08
C SER A 208 -15.57 -12.33 4.19
N ALA A 209 -14.47 -13.07 4.17
CA ALA A 209 -14.54 -14.52 4.38
C ALA A 209 -14.84 -14.85 5.85
N LEU A 210 -14.08 -14.27 6.79
CA LEU A 210 -14.29 -14.43 8.23
C LEU A 210 -14.41 -13.07 8.91
N ARG A 211 -15.39 -12.93 9.83
CA ARG A 211 -15.57 -11.72 10.63
C ARG A 211 -15.80 -12.05 12.10
N ALA A 212 -14.98 -11.50 12.98
CA ALA A 212 -15.15 -11.57 14.43
C ALA A 212 -15.38 -10.16 15.02
N ARG A 213 -16.36 -10.02 15.91
CA ARG A 213 -16.74 -8.77 16.58
C ARG A 213 -17.22 -9.04 18.00
N GLY A 214 -17.41 -7.98 18.80
CA GLY A 214 -17.65 -8.12 20.23
C GLY A 214 -16.43 -8.69 20.95
N ASN A 215 -16.60 -9.81 21.66
CA ASN A 215 -15.56 -10.60 22.31
C ASN A 215 -15.37 -11.96 21.62
N GLY A 216 -15.74 -12.08 20.34
CA GLY A 216 -15.69 -13.33 19.60
C GLY A 216 -14.26 -13.85 19.46
N ARG A 217 -14.11 -15.17 19.44
CA ARG A 217 -12.82 -15.85 19.31
C ARG A 217 -12.79 -16.71 18.06
N LEU A 218 -11.89 -16.38 17.16
CA LEU A 218 -11.66 -17.11 15.92
C LEU A 218 -10.33 -17.86 16.02
N VAL A 219 -10.35 -19.17 15.83
CA VAL A 219 -9.14 -20.00 15.66
C VAL A 219 -9.25 -20.67 14.31
N ALA A 220 -8.29 -20.42 13.43
CA ALA A 220 -8.26 -20.98 12.09
C ALA A 220 -6.89 -21.61 11.82
N ALA A 221 -6.88 -22.89 11.49
CA ALA A 221 -5.69 -23.66 11.13
C ALA A 221 -5.87 -24.26 9.73
N ASP A 222 -4.83 -24.16 8.90
CA ASP A 222 -4.81 -24.73 7.54
C ASP A 222 -6.00 -24.30 6.65
N CYS A 223 -6.55 -23.11 6.92
CA CYS A 223 -7.69 -22.58 6.18
C CYS A 223 -7.26 -21.92 4.87
N VAL A 224 -8.11 -21.98 3.86
CA VAL A 224 -7.89 -21.34 2.55
C VAL A 224 -9.05 -20.41 2.21
N LEU A 225 -8.78 -19.12 2.07
CA LEU A 225 -9.76 -18.08 1.77
C LEU A 225 -9.44 -17.50 0.39
N THR A 226 -10.33 -17.67 -0.59
CA THR A 226 -10.11 -17.22 -1.98
C THR A 226 -11.33 -16.50 -2.56
N GLY A 227 -11.11 -15.58 -3.49
CA GLY A 227 -12.21 -14.91 -4.19
C GLY A 227 -13.08 -14.04 -3.26
N VAL A 228 -12.44 -13.30 -2.36
CA VAL A 228 -13.11 -12.53 -1.31
C VAL A 228 -13.32 -11.08 -1.75
N GLY A 229 -14.57 -10.61 -1.76
CA GLY A 229 -14.97 -9.29 -2.26
C GLY A 229 -14.68 -8.13 -1.32
N ARG A 230 -14.28 -8.40 -0.07
CA ARG A 230 -13.73 -7.44 0.89
C ARG A 230 -12.48 -8.02 1.57
N ASN A 231 -12.46 -8.03 2.89
CA ASN A 231 -11.32 -8.52 3.67
C ASN A 231 -11.31 -10.04 3.80
N GLY A 232 -10.15 -10.67 3.75
CA GLY A 232 -10.01 -12.10 4.07
C GLY A 232 -10.50 -12.38 5.50
N VAL A 233 -9.86 -11.76 6.48
CA VAL A 233 -10.27 -11.81 7.90
C VAL A 233 -10.46 -10.41 8.44
N LEU A 234 -11.60 -10.16 9.10
CA LEU A 234 -11.91 -8.89 9.75
C LEU A 234 -12.18 -9.10 11.25
N VAL A 235 -11.36 -8.49 12.10
CA VAL A 235 -11.45 -8.59 13.57
C VAL A 235 -11.68 -7.20 14.16
N GLN A 236 -12.73 -7.05 14.97
CA GLN A 236 -13.19 -5.75 15.46
C GLN A 236 -13.60 -5.81 16.94
N ASP A 237 -13.86 -4.63 17.52
CA ASP A 237 -14.25 -4.44 18.92
C ASP A 237 -13.15 -4.96 19.87
N ALA A 238 -13.41 -6.03 20.63
CA ALA A 238 -12.48 -6.71 21.53
C ALA A 238 -12.32 -8.20 21.15
N ALA A 239 -12.59 -8.54 19.88
CA ALA A 239 -12.47 -9.90 19.39
C ALA A 239 -10.99 -10.31 19.23
N GLU A 240 -10.74 -11.62 19.29
CA GLU A 240 -9.41 -12.22 19.17
C GLU A 240 -9.40 -13.24 18.03
N ALA A 241 -8.36 -13.21 17.20
CA ALA A 241 -8.17 -14.15 16.10
C ALA A 241 -6.79 -14.80 16.12
N LEU A 242 -6.74 -16.12 15.96
CA LEU A 242 -5.51 -16.88 15.77
C LEU A 242 -5.57 -17.57 14.43
N LEU A 243 -4.61 -17.27 13.58
CA LEU A 243 -4.49 -17.84 12.25
C LEU A 243 -3.17 -18.60 12.19
N ASP A 244 -3.24 -19.90 11.94
CA ASP A 244 -2.07 -20.77 11.79
C ASP A 244 -2.09 -21.42 10.40
N ALA A 245 -0.96 -21.36 9.70
CA ALA A 245 -0.78 -21.92 8.35
C ALA A 245 -1.88 -21.52 7.33
N CYS A 246 -2.57 -20.41 7.55
CA CYS A 246 -3.70 -19.99 6.72
C CYS A 246 -3.23 -19.34 5.41
N ARG A 247 -4.00 -19.55 4.34
CA ARG A 247 -3.76 -18.95 3.02
C ARG A 247 -4.91 -18.03 2.62
N ILE A 248 -4.59 -16.77 2.35
CA ILE A 248 -5.55 -15.74 1.94
C ILE A 248 -5.14 -15.24 0.56
N GLU A 249 -5.94 -15.58 -0.46
CA GLU A 249 -5.62 -15.33 -1.87
C GLU A 249 -6.58 -14.31 -2.47
N ARG A 250 -6.01 -13.24 -3.02
CA ARG A 250 -6.68 -12.18 -3.77
C ARG A 250 -7.95 -11.61 -3.12
N PRO A 251 -7.91 -11.22 -1.83
CA PRO A 251 -9.02 -10.44 -1.26
C PRO A 251 -9.07 -9.07 -1.92
N ALA A 252 -10.25 -8.56 -2.27
CA ALA A 252 -10.40 -7.24 -2.88
C ALA A 252 -10.07 -6.10 -1.90
N GLY A 253 -10.21 -6.34 -0.59
CA GLY A 253 -9.81 -5.45 0.49
C GLY A 253 -8.47 -5.85 1.10
N SER A 254 -8.40 -5.84 2.44
CA SER A 254 -7.20 -6.29 3.16
C SER A 254 -7.14 -7.81 3.29
N GLY A 255 -5.95 -8.39 3.38
CA GLY A 255 -5.78 -9.78 3.77
C GLY A 255 -6.35 -10.04 5.17
N VAL A 256 -5.78 -9.35 6.15
CA VAL A 256 -6.27 -9.33 7.54
C VAL A 256 -6.42 -7.88 8.00
N GLN A 257 -7.55 -7.56 8.61
CA GLN A 257 -7.79 -6.25 9.21
C GLN A 257 -8.21 -6.40 10.67
N VAL A 258 -7.50 -5.71 11.56
CA VAL A 258 -7.74 -5.65 13.00
C VAL A 258 -8.00 -4.19 13.37
N SER A 259 -9.08 -3.91 14.10
CA SER A 259 -9.43 -2.53 14.49
C SER A 259 -9.99 -2.45 15.91
N HIS A 260 -10.15 -1.23 16.42
CA HIS A 260 -10.59 -0.96 17.79
C HIS A 260 -9.61 -1.50 18.85
N GLN A 261 -10.02 -2.41 19.74
CA GLN A 261 -9.19 -3.02 20.79
C GLN A 261 -8.87 -4.50 20.51
N ALA A 262 -9.21 -4.96 19.30
CA ALA A 262 -9.11 -6.35 18.89
C ALA A 262 -7.65 -6.83 18.78
N GLY A 263 -7.48 -8.14 18.87
CA GLY A 263 -6.19 -8.81 18.72
C GLY A 263 -6.18 -9.82 17.58
N ALA A 264 -5.04 -9.95 16.90
CA ALA A 264 -4.78 -11.06 15.99
C ALA A 264 -3.35 -11.57 16.09
N GLU A 265 -3.20 -12.90 16.09
CA GLU A 265 -1.94 -13.61 15.99
C GLU A 265 -1.92 -14.45 14.70
N LEU A 266 -0.89 -14.25 13.89
CA LEU A 266 -0.68 -14.93 12.63
C LEU A 266 0.62 -15.72 12.72
N THR A 267 0.54 -17.04 12.54
CA THR A 267 1.71 -17.93 12.46
C THR A 267 1.72 -18.61 11.11
N ASP A 268 2.86 -18.55 10.41
CA ASP A 268 3.09 -19.22 9.12
C ASP A 268 2.03 -18.96 8.03
N CYS A 269 1.36 -17.81 8.12
CA CYS A 269 0.30 -17.42 7.21
C CYS A 269 0.84 -16.84 5.89
N ARG A 270 0.11 -17.08 4.81
CA ARG A 270 0.41 -16.55 3.47
C ARG A 270 -0.73 -15.67 2.99
N ILE A 271 -0.43 -14.42 2.70
CA ILE A 271 -1.38 -13.44 2.19
C ILE A 271 -0.86 -12.97 0.84
N ASN A 272 -1.64 -13.17 -0.22
CA ASN A 272 -1.17 -12.92 -1.58
C ASN A 272 -2.21 -12.13 -2.39
N GLY A 273 -1.77 -11.07 -3.07
CA GLY A 273 -2.59 -10.35 -4.05
C GLY A 273 -3.73 -9.54 -3.44
N ALA A 274 -3.60 -9.04 -2.20
CA ALA A 274 -4.63 -8.22 -1.58
C ALA A 274 -4.85 -6.91 -2.38
N GLY A 275 -6.08 -6.57 -2.73
CA GLY A 275 -6.41 -5.35 -3.48
C GLY A 275 -6.14 -4.08 -2.68
N GLY A 276 -6.23 -4.15 -1.35
CA GLY A 276 -5.80 -3.13 -0.41
C GLY A 276 -4.46 -3.48 0.24
N ASN A 277 -4.41 -3.42 1.58
CA ASN A 277 -3.21 -3.76 2.33
C ASN A 277 -3.12 -5.28 2.59
N GLY A 278 -1.92 -5.81 2.81
CA GLY A 278 -1.75 -7.18 3.26
C GLY A 278 -2.36 -7.38 4.64
N VAL A 279 -1.84 -6.66 5.63
CA VAL A 279 -2.33 -6.66 7.02
C VAL A 279 -2.52 -5.22 7.51
N THR A 280 -3.63 -4.96 8.19
CA THR A 280 -3.93 -3.64 8.76
C THR A 280 -4.25 -3.76 10.25
N ALA A 281 -3.66 -2.89 11.06
CA ALA A 281 -3.98 -2.68 12.47
C ALA A 281 -4.26 -1.19 12.71
N ASP A 282 -5.46 -0.84 13.17
CA ASP A 282 -5.85 0.55 13.40
C ASP A 282 -6.43 0.75 14.81
N GLU A 283 -6.55 2.00 15.23
CA GLU A 283 -6.99 2.40 16.57
C GLU A 283 -6.08 1.82 17.65
N ALA A 284 -6.51 0.96 18.56
CA ALA A 284 -5.64 0.35 19.58
C ALA A 284 -5.50 -1.17 19.37
N ALA A 285 -5.59 -1.62 18.12
CA ALA A 285 -5.46 -3.02 17.76
C ALA A 285 -4.09 -3.59 18.16
N ARG A 286 -4.06 -4.89 18.48
CA ARG A 286 -2.84 -5.67 18.73
C ARG A 286 -2.65 -6.68 17.62
N LEU A 287 -1.50 -6.67 16.97
CA LEU A 287 -1.19 -7.59 15.88
C LEU A 287 0.17 -8.24 16.11
N THR A 288 0.21 -9.57 16.09
CA THR A 288 1.46 -10.34 16.07
C THR A 288 1.50 -11.19 14.81
N ALA A 289 2.59 -11.15 14.05
CA ALA A 289 2.79 -12.00 12.89
C ALA A 289 4.19 -12.62 12.92
N ARG A 290 4.25 -13.95 12.82
CA ARG A 290 5.49 -14.74 12.84
C ARG A 290 5.54 -15.70 11.67
N GLY A 291 6.69 -15.81 11.00
CA GLY A 291 6.86 -16.74 9.87
C GLY A 291 5.94 -16.44 8.67
N CYS A 292 5.36 -15.25 8.63
CA CYS A 292 4.32 -14.91 7.67
C CYS A 292 4.93 -14.39 6.36
N ARG A 293 4.21 -14.58 5.26
CA ARG A 293 4.56 -14.01 3.96
C ARG A 293 3.40 -13.18 3.41
N VAL A 294 3.68 -11.93 3.07
CA VAL A 294 2.76 -11.03 2.37
C VAL A 294 3.36 -10.67 1.02
N THR A 295 2.66 -11.00 -0.07
CA THR A 295 3.11 -10.74 -1.44
C THR A 295 2.07 -9.99 -2.26
N GLU A 296 2.52 -9.04 -3.07
CA GLU A 296 1.68 -8.30 -4.02
C GLU A 296 0.43 -7.62 -3.43
N PRO A 297 0.49 -6.96 -2.25
CA PRO A 297 -0.60 -6.08 -1.84
C PRO A 297 -0.65 -4.85 -2.76
N GLY A 298 -1.86 -4.41 -3.13
CA GLY A 298 -2.08 -3.18 -3.90
C GLY A 298 -1.70 -1.92 -3.12
N GLY A 299 -1.76 -1.97 -1.78
CA GLY A 299 -1.29 -0.93 -0.86
C GLY A 299 -0.04 -1.35 -0.09
N HIS A 300 -0.12 -1.23 1.24
CA HIS A 300 0.98 -1.59 2.16
C HIS A 300 1.00 -3.08 2.48
N ALA A 301 2.17 -3.65 2.77
CA ALA A 301 2.20 -5.00 3.32
C ALA A 301 1.67 -5.02 4.76
N VAL A 302 2.09 -4.06 5.58
CA VAL A 302 1.56 -3.82 6.92
C VAL A 302 1.28 -2.33 7.09
N LEU A 303 0.03 -2.00 7.44
CA LEU A 303 -0.40 -0.65 7.83
C LEU A 303 -0.75 -0.65 9.32
N ALA A 304 -0.07 0.19 10.10
CA ALA A 304 -0.41 0.45 11.50
C ALA A 304 -0.74 1.93 11.72
N THR A 305 -1.92 2.22 12.24
CA THR A 305 -2.38 3.60 12.51
C THR A 305 -3.04 3.71 13.88
N GLY A 306 -3.37 4.92 14.31
CA GLY A 306 -3.89 5.14 15.67
C GLY A 306 -2.83 4.84 16.74
N ALA A 307 -3.22 4.21 17.84
CA ALA A 307 -2.34 3.68 18.89
C ALA A 307 -2.07 2.16 18.74
N ALA A 308 -2.11 1.63 17.51
CA ALA A 308 -1.96 0.20 17.28
C ALA A 308 -0.57 -0.32 17.68
N THR A 309 -0.52 -1.56 18.14
CA THR A 309 0.74 -2.24 18.49
C THR A 309 0.95 -3.45 17.58
N VAL A 310 2.12 -3.49 16.93
CA VAL A 310 2.43 -4.51 15.92
C VAL A 310 3.75 -5.18 16.26
N THR A 311 3.78 -6.51 16.28
CA THR A 311 4.99 -7.32 16.43
C THR A 311 5.16 -8.22 15.22
N LEU A 312 6.26 -8.08 14.50
CA LEU A 312 6.59 -8.84 13.29
C LEU A 312 7.89 -9.60 13.53
N ALA A 313 7.86 -10.92 13.36
CA ALA A 313 9.03 -11.77 13.54
C ALA A 313 9.21 -12.70 12.34
N ASP A 314 10.45 -12.88 11.87
CA ASP A 314 10.82 -13.90 10.88
C ASP A 314 9.93 -13.92 9.62
N SER A 315 9.45 -12.74 9.19
CA SER A 315 8.41 -12.61 8.15
C SER A 315 8.95 -11.94 6.88
N GLU A 316 8.30 -12.21 5.74
CA GLU A 316 8.68 -11.72 4.42
C GLU A 316 7.57 -10.86 3.80
N PHE A 317 7.96 -9.67 3.32
CA PHE A 317 7.09 -8.71 2.64
C PHE A 317 7.68 -8.41 1.27
N ASP A 318 6.98 -8.80 0.20
CA ASP A 318 7.55 -8.78 -1.16
C ASP A 318 6.59 -8.13 -2.17
N ARG A 319 7.16 -7.34 -3.10
CA ARG A 319 6.46 -6.74 -4.24
C ARG A 319 5.23 -5.92 -3.85
N THR A 320 5.40 -4.91 -3.01
CA THR A 320 4.30 -4.10 -2.47
C THR A 320 3.94 -2.93 -3.38
N GLY A 321 2.64 -2.61 -3.51
CA GLY A 321 2.16 -1.48 -4.31
C GLY A 321 2.54 -0.11 -3.74
N ALA A 322 2.69 -0.01 -2.42
CA ALA A 322 3.16 1.20 -1.71
C ALA A 322 4.35 0.85 -0.78
N THR A 323 4.40 1.47 0.41
CA THR A 323 5.38 1.15 1.46
C THR A 323 5.15 -0.24 2.06
N ALA A 324 6.21 -1.02 2.35
CA ALA A 324 6.02 -2.33 2.98
C ALA A 324 5.51 -2.21 4.43
N LEU A 325 6.21 -1.47 5.30
CA LEU A 325 5.80 -1.24 6.69
C LEU A 325 5.48 0.24 6.91
N HIS A 326 4.21 0.60 7.02
CA HIS A 326 3.78 1.98 7.24
C HIS A 326 3.17 2.18 8.64
N LEU A 327 3.69 3.14 9.39
CA LEU A 327 3.25 3.50 10.73
C LEU A 327 2.82 4.98 10.78
N GLY A 328 1.58 5.23 11.21
CA GLY A 328 1.03 6.57 11.43
C GLY A 328 0.44 6.73 12.83
N GLY A 329 -0.03 7.93 13.17
CA GLY A 329 -0.58 8.21 14.50
C GLY A 329 0.45 8.04 15.61
N GLN A 330 0.09 7.24 16.62
CA GLN A 330 0.89 6.82 17.76
C GLN A 330 1.26 5.33 17.69
N ALA A 331 1.22 4.72 16.49
CA ALA A 331 1.44 3.30 16.33
C ALA A 331 2.86 2.89 16.76
N HIS A 332 2.99 1.71 17.35
CA HIS A 332 4.26 1.13 17.77
C HIS A 332 4.47 -0.21 17.10
N ALA A 333 5.56 -0.34 16.34
CA ALA A 333 5.96 -1.60 15.73
C ALA A 333 7.30 -2.10 16.26
N ARG A 334 7.35 -3.41 16.58
CA ARG A 334 8.59 -4.18 16.77
C ARG A 334 8.75 -5.15 15.62
N VAL A 335 9.91 -5.13 14.98
CA VAL A 335 10.22 -5.90 13.78
C VAL A 335 11.55 -6.61 13.98
N THR A 336 11.58 -7.94 13.84
CA THR A 336 12.80 -8.73 14.08
C THR A 336 12.94 -9.85 13.06
N GLY A 337 14.12 -10.04 12.47
CA GLY A 337 14.34 -11.14 11.52
C GLY A 337 13.55 -11.02 10.21
N CYS A 338 13.01 -9.84 9.90
CA CYS A 338 12.11 -9.66 8.77
C CYS A 338 12.86 -9.27 7.49
N ARG A 339 12.25 -9.62 6.35
CA ARG A 339 12.78 -9.32 5.02
C ARG A 339 11.76 -8.56 4.20
N VAL A 340 12.16 -7.39 3.70
CA VAL A 340 11.38 -6.56 2.77
C VAL A 340 12.07 -6.53 1.42
N ARG A 341 11.32 -6.76 0.34
CA ARG A 341 11.81 -6.72 -1.05
C ARG A 341 10.81 -6.06 -1.99
N GLY A 342 11.32 -5.25 -2.92
CA GLY A 342 10.55 -4.75 -4.06
C GLY A 342 9.35 -3.89 -3.64
N THR A 343 9.56 -2.67 -3.17
CA THR A 343 8.46 -1.83 -2.67
C THR A 343 8.18 -0.64 -3.59
N GLY A 344 6.90 -0.29 -3.78
CA GLY A 344 6.48 0.88 -4.56
C GLY A 344 7.02 2.21 -4.06
N ASP A 345 7.15 2.38 -2.73
CA ASP A 345 7.67 3.61 -2.11
C ASP A 345 8.85 3.35 -1.18
N HIS A 346 8.56 3.00 0.08
CA HIS A 346 9.54 2.83 1.14
C HIS A 346 9.59 1.39 1.66
N GLY A 347 10.74 1.00 2.21
CA GLY A 347 10.83 -0.24 3.01
C GLY A 347 10.06 -0.10 4.32
N LEU A 348 10.36 0.95 5.08
CA LEU A 348 9.67 1.35 6.29
C LEU A 348 9.41 2.86 6.29
N ALA A 349 8.20 3.27 6.64
CA ALA A 349 7.84 4.66 6.86
C ALA A 349 7.17 4.84 8.23
N ALA A 350 7.63 5.83 9.00
CA ALA A 350 7.02 6.22 10.26
C ALA A 350 6.76 7.72 10.28
N ALA A 351 5.52 8.12 10.55
CA ALA A 351 5.08 9.51 10.56
C ALA A 351 4.37 9.86 11.88
N GLU A 352 4.05 11.14 12.06
CA GLU A 352 3.36 11.66 13.23
C GLU A 352 4.11 11.35 14.54
N ARG A 353 3.59 10.51 15.43
CA ARG A 353 4.22 10.10 16.71
C ARG A 353 4.55 8.61 16.74
N ALA A 354 4.60 7.98 15.58
CA ALA A 354 4.83 6.54 15.47
C ALA A 354 6.24 6.14 15.95
N ARG A 355 6.37 4.92 16.44
CA ARG A 355 7.62 4.32 16.91
C ARG A 355 7.92 3.02 16.18
N ALA A 356 9.08 2.94 15.56
CA ALA A 356 9.59 1.74 14.92
C ALA A 356 10.83 1.22 15.64
N GLU A 357 10.78 -0.02 16.13
CA GLU A 357 11.93 -0.77 16.64
C GLU A 357 12.22 -1.92 15.68
N VAL A 358 13.34 -1.87 14.98
CA VAL A 358 13.70 -2.85 13.94
C VAL A 358 15.05 -3.46 14.27
N ALA A 359 15.10 -4.79 14.35
CA ALA A 359 16.31 -5.55 14.63
C ALA A 359 16.53 -6.66 13.59
N ASP A 360 17.79 -6.98 13.29
CA ASP A 360 18.19 -8.18 12.53
C ASP A 360 17.42 -8.38 11.20
N SER A 361 17.10 -7.28 10.52
CA SER A 361 16.19 -7.27 9.37
C SER A 361 16.86 -6.72 8.11
N SER A 362 16.32 -7.03 6.94
CA SER A 362 16.82 -6.53 5.65
C SER A 362 15.73 -5.85 4.84
N LEU A 363 16.01 -4.64 4.34
CA LEU A 363 15.17 -3.86 3.45
C LEU A 363 15.90 -3.69 2.12
N ASP A 364 15.34 -4.23 1.04
CA ASP A 364 15.97 -4.27 -0.28
C ASP A 364 15.02 -3.87 -1.40
N GLY A 365 15.52 -3.19 -2.44
CA GLY A 365 14.76 -2.94 -3.66
C GLY A 365 13.55 -2.02 -3.50
N PHE A 366 13.67 -0.97 -2.69
CA PHE A 366 12.66 0.10 -2.55
C PHE A 366 12.89 1.22 -3.57
N VAL A 367 11.83 1.93 -3.97
CA VAL A 367 11.94 3.03 -4.95
C VAL A 367 12.54 4.29 -4.31
N VAL A 368 12.00 4.74 -3.17
CA VAL A 368 12.29 6.06 -2.59
C VAL A 368 13.26 5.97 -1.41
N CYS A 369 12.83 5.38 -0.28
CA CYS A 369 13.70 5.25 0.90
C CYS A 369 13.62 3.87 1.52
N GLY A 370 14.74 3.37 2.05
CA GLY A 370 14.73 2.15 2.84
C GLY A 370 13.99 2.38 4.15
N VAL A 371 14.38 3.43 4.86
CA VAL A 371 13.69 3.92 6.05
C VAL A 371 13.41 5.41 5.91
N HIS A 372 12.15 5.82 6.10
CA HIS A 372 11.71 7.20 6.13
C HIS A 372 11.03 7.51 7.46
N VAL A 373 11.49 8.54 8.17
CA VAL A 373 10.92 8.98 9.44
C VAL A 373 10.60 10.46 9.36
N GLU A 374 9.38 10.86 9.72
CA GLU A 374 8.93 12.26 9.66
C GLU A 374 8.01 12.65 10.83
N GLY A 375 7.77 13.95 10.99
CA GLY A 375 6.97 14.49 12.09
C GLY A 375 7.69 14.38 13.43
N GLU A 376 7.02 13.87 14.46
CA GLU A 376 7.59 13.54 15.78
C GLU A 376 7.91 12.02 15.90
N ALA A 377 7.97 11.28 14.79
CA ALA A 377 8.16 9.84 14.80
C ALA A 377 9.61 9.47 15.11
N ARG A 378 9.84 8.24 15.58
CA ARG A 378 11.17 7.73 15.90
C ARG A 378 11.40 6.32 15.37
N ALA A 379 12.58 6.08 14.81
CA ALA A 379 13.05 4.76 14.47
C ALA A 379 14.31 4.38 15.26
N VAL A 380 14.34 3.16 15.78
CA VAL A 380 15.51 2.51 16.37
C VAL A 380 15.82 1.29 15.51
N LEU A 381 16.95 1.32 14.81
CA LEU A 381 17.42 0.27 13.91
C LEU A 381 18.65 -0.39 14.52
N ASP A 382 18.64 -1.71 14.62
CA ASP A 382 19.73 -2.51 15.18
C ASP A 382 20.09 -3.67 14.23
N ALA A 383 21.33 -3.77 13.79
CA ALA A 383 21.79 -4.76 12.82
C ALA A 383 20.93 -4.82 11.53
N VAL A 384 20.38 -3.69 11.07
CA VAL A 384 19.52 -3.61 9.88
C VAL A 384 20.35 -3.40 8.62
N ARG A 385 20.07 -4.19 7.57
CA ARG A 385 20.62 -4.01 6.23
C ARG A 385 19.65 -3.25 5.34
N VAL A 386 20.10 -2.17 4.71
CA VAL A 386 19.32 -1.34 3.80
C VAL A 386 20.05 -1.23 2.46
N THR A 387 19.48 -1.81 1.40
CA THR A 387 20.13 -1.91 0.09
C THR A 387 19.28 -1.40 -1.06
N GLY A 388 19.93 -0.69 -2.00
CA GLY A 388 19.28 -0.13 -3.18
C GLY A 388 18.52 1.18 -2.94
N GLY A 389 17.66 1.54 -3.90
CA GLY A 389 16.78 2.71 -3.88
C GLY A 389 17.45 4.07 -4.05
N GLU A 390 16.67 5.16 -3.88
CA GLU A 390 17.23 6.51 -3.94
C GLU A 390 18.01 6.89 -2.69
N THR A 391 17.39 6.75 -1.52
CA THR A 391 17.98 7.11 -0.22
C THR A 391 17.91 5.91 0.72
N GLY A 392 18.95 5.66 1.51
CA GLY A 392 18.97 4.53 2.43
C GLY A 392 18.07 4.80 3.62
N VAL A 393 18.47 5.77 4.44
CA VAL A 393 17.73 6.19 5.64
C VAL A 393 17.54 7.70 5.62
N ARG A 394 16.30 8.17 5.73
CA ARG A 394 15.93 9.58 5.80
C ARG A 394 15.20 9.87 7.10
N LEU A 395 15.76 10.79 7.89
CA LEU A 395 15.30 11.16 9.22
C LEU A 395 14.91 12.64 9.23
N ARG A 396 13.64 12.95 9.05
CA ARG A 396 13.05 14.30 9.08
C ARG A 396 12.14 14.46 10.30
N SER A 397 12.67 14.08 11.46
CA SER A 397 11.92 14.04 12.72
C SER A 397 12.37 15.13 13.69
N THR A 398 11.39 15.78 14.31
CA THR A 398 11.54 16.76 15.38
C THR A 398 11.37 16.14 16.79
N ALA A 399 11.34 14.82 16.89
CA ALA A 399 11.25 14.11 18.17
C ALA A 399 12.37 14.54 19.14
N GLU A 400 12.04 14.59 20.44
CA GLU A 400 13.00 14.95 21.49
C GLU A 400 14.18 13.97 21.55
N GLU A 401 13.91 12.68 21.40
CA GLU A 401 14.91 11.63 21.30
C GLU A 401 15.27 11.35 19.84
N PRO A 402 16.57 11.28 19.48
CA PRO A 402 16.99 11.02 18.12
C PRO A 402 16.57 9.62 17.65
N SER A 403 16.42 9.48 16.34
CA SER A 403 16.40 8.15 15.73
C SER A 403 17.80 7.52 15.78
N GLU A 404 17.85 6.22 16.04
CA GLU A 404 19.09 5.48 16.33
C GLU A 404 19.35 4.42 15.26
N LEU A 405 20.59 4.34 14.78
CA LEU A 405 21.08 3.25 13.94
C LEU A 405 22.29 2.63 14.64
N ARG A 406 22.20 1.33 14.94
CA ARG A 406 23.26 0.55 15.59
C ARG A 406 23.65 -0.62 14.70
N ASP A 407 24.94 -0.75 14.42
CA ASP A 407 25.52 -1.84 13.61
C ASP A 407 24.81 -2.08 12.27
N CYS A 408 24.19 -1.03 11.71
CA CYS A 408 23.45 -1.10 10.46
C CYS A 408 24.38 -1.04 9.26
N TRP A 409 23.94 -1.63 8.14
CA TRP A 409 24.65 -1.56 6.87
C TRP A 409 23.74 -0.97 5.78
N VAL A 410 24.11 0.21 5.30
CA VAL A 410 23.40 0.96 4.26
C VAL A 410 24.26 0.99 3.01
N ALA A 411 23.81 0.41 1.90
CA ALA A 411 24.62 0.38 0.68
C ALA A 411 23.85 0.39 -0.65
N GLY A 412 24.47 0.91 -1.72
CA GLY A 412 23.93 0.85 -3.07
C GLY A 412 22.85 1.90 -3.38
N GLN A 413 22.83 3.02 -2.66
CA GLN A 413 21.84 4.09 -2.87
C GLN A 413 22.22 4.99 -4.03
N ARG A 414 21.24 5.40 -4.86
CA ARG A 414 21.48 6.31 -6.00
C ARG A 414 21.82 7.75 -5.57
N ARG A 415 21.34 8.21 -4.41
CA ARG A 415 21.51 9.59 -3.93
C ARG A 415 22.32 9.67 -2.64
N SER A 416 21.77 9.21 -1.53
CA SER A 416 22.43 9.36 -0.22
C SER A 416 22.27 8.10 0.61
N GLY A 417 23.28 7.77 1.41
CA GLY A 417 23.19 6.68 2.38
C GLY A 417 22.24 7.05 3.52
N VAL A 418 22.63 8.04 4.33
CA VAL A 418 21.85 8.55 5.46
C VAL A 418 21.62 10.05 5.32
N GLU A 419 20.39 10.50 5.52
CA GLU A 419 19.99 11.90 5.49
C GLU A 419 19.34 12.28 6.82
N VAL A 420 19.93 13.25 7.53
CA VAL A 420 19.35 13.91 8.70
C VAL A 420 18.79 15.24 8.23
N GLY A 421 17.47 15.41 8.33
CA GLY A 421 16.75 16.58 7.85
C GLY A 421 16.97 17.85 8.69
N VAL A 422 16.32 18.93 8.24
CA VAL A 422 16.36 20.23 8.90
C VAL A 422 15.92 20.10 10.35
N GLU A 423 16.72 20.66 11.27
CA GLU A 423 16.49 20.62 12.73
C GLU A 423 16.25 19.21 13.30
N SER A 424 16.58 18.16 12.55
CA SER A 424 16.37 16.78 12.95
C SER A 424 17.59 16.23 13.68
N SER A 425 17.40 15.17 14.46
CA SER A 425 18.50 14.55 15.20
C SER A 425 18.64 13.05 14.94
N ALA A 426 19.89 12.59 14.84
CA ALA A 426 20.22 11.20 14.61
C ALA A 426 21.44 10.75 15.41
N ALA A 427 21.42 9.48 15.84
CA ALA A 427 22.55 8.81 16.47
C ALA A 427 22.92 7.55 15.67
N LEU A 428 24.18 7.48 15.24
CA LEU A 428 24.74 6.38 14.47
C LEU A 428 25.87 5.72 15.28
N ALA A 429 25.79 4.41 15.53
CA ALA A 429 26.81 3.66 16.24
C ALA A 429 27.20 2.42 15.45
N GLY A 430 28.47 2.26 15.08
CA GLY A 430 28.93 1.09 14.31
C GLY A 430 28.40 1.00 12.87
N THR A 431 27.61 2.00 12.42
CA THR A 431 26.95 2.00 11.11
C THR A 431 27.95 2.05 9.95
N ARG A 432 27.71 1.21 8.94
CA ARG A 432 28.47 1.16 7.69
C ARG A 432 27.64 1.73 6.55
N VAL A 433 28.19 2.71 5.85
CA VAL A 433 27.61 3.29 4.65
C VAL A 433 28.56 3.03 3.48
N ALA A 434 28.10 2.42 2.40
CA ALA A 434 28.96 2.05 1.29
C ALA A 434 28.29 2.27 -0.09
N GLU A 435 29.10 2.56 -1.11
CA GLU A 435 28.67 2.52 -2.52
C GLU A 435 27.43 3.40 -2.81
N VAL A 436 27.54 4.70 -2.50
CA VAL A 436 26.43 5.65 -2.67
C VAL A 436 26.70 6.65 -3.79
N GLY A 437 25.68 6.99 -4.58
CA GLY A 437 25.78 7.90 -5.73
C GLY A 437 25.97 9.39 -5.38
N GLY A 438 25.84 9.77 -4.11
CA GLY A 438 26.05 11.13 -3.61
C GLY A 438 26.71 11.11 -2.24
N ALA A 439 26.09 11.71 -1.23
CA ALA A 439 26.67 11.79 0.11
C ALA A 439 26.54 10.47 0.88
N GLY A 440 27.59 10.08 1.60
CA GLY A 440 27.50 8.96 2.56
C GLY A 440 26.49 9.27 3.66
N VAL A 441 26.81 10.28 4.45
CA VAL A 441 25.93 10.85 5.47
C VAL A 441 25.77 12.34 5.20
N ALA A 442 24.54 12.82 5.11
CA ALA A 442 24.22 14.23 4.94
C ALA A 442 23.38 14.73 6.13
N VAL A 443 23.78 15.85 6.70
CA VAL A 443 23.05 16.54 7.78
C VAL A 443 22.66 17.91 7.27
N ASP A 444 21.36 18.14 7.18
CA ASP A 444 20.78 19.38 6.65
C ASP A 444 20.88 20.52 7.68
N THR A 445 20.38 21.70 7.30
CA THR A 445 20.46 22.95 8.04
C THR A 445 19.96 22.79 9.48
N GLY A 446 20.80 23.12 10.45
CA GLY A 446 20.47 23.01 11.88
C GLY A 446 20.30 21.59 12.41
N GLY A 447 20.55 20.56 11.60
CA GLY A 447 20.49 19.16 12.01
C GLY A 447 21.58 18.79 13.01
N ARG A 448 21.33 17.76 13.81
CA ARG A 448 22.25 17.26 14.85
C ARG A 448 22.61 15.80 14.61
N LEU A 449 23.90 15.52 14.49
CA LEU A 449 24.41 14.17 14.28
C LEU A 449 25.34 13.75 15.43
N ARG A 450 25.07 12.57 16.01
CA ARG A 450 26.04 11.83 16.82
C ARG A 450 26.47 10.61 16.04
N MET A 451 27.77 10.42 15.85
CA MET A 451 28.30 9.26 15.13
C MET A 451 29.51 8.67 15.88
N ALA A 452 29.44 7.38 16.22
CA ALA A 452 30.50 6.69 16.95
C ALA A 452 30.85 5.35 16.29
N GLY A 453 32.10 5.18 15.86
CA GLY A 453 32.53 3.99 15.13
C GLY A 453 31.91 3.90 13.72
N GLY A 454 32.12 2.78 13.05
CA GLY A 454 31.56 2.54 11.72
C GLY A 454 32.45 3.01 10.57
N THR A 455 31.91 3.02 9.35
CA THR A 455 32.67 3.30 8.13
C THR A 455 31.80 3.97 7.08
N VAL A 456 32.32 4.97 6.38
CA VAL A 456 31.71 5.55 5.18
C VAL A 456 32.68 5.37 4.02
N ALA A 457 32.32 4.54 3.05
CA ALA A 457 33.21 4.14 1.96
C ALA A 457 32.57 4.31 0.58
N GLY A 458 33.36 4.71 -0.42
CA GLY A 458 32.91 4.67 -1.82
C GLY A 458 31.74 5.61 -2.14
N ALA A 459 31.69 6.77 -1.49
CA ALA A 459 30.71 7.82 -1.83
C ALA A 459 31.14 8.55 -3.11
N MET A 460 30.25 8.64 -4.10
CA MET A 460 30.47 9.42 -5.33
C MET A 460 30.40 10.95 -5.06
N GLY A 461 29.86 11.34 -3.90
CA GLY A 461 29.96 12.68 -3.33
C GLY A 461 30.99 12.75 -2.20
N SER A 462 30.66 13.49 -1.15
CA SER A 462 31.48 13.54 0.06
C SER A 462 31.05 12.46 1.05
N GLY A 463 31.97 11.97 1.87
CA GLY A 463 31.66 10.96 2.88
C GLY A 463 30.65 11.48 3.91
N LEU A 464 30.98 12.58 4.57
CA LEU A 464 30.11 13.29 5.51
C LEU A 464 29.90 14.74 5.05
N VAL A 465 28.65 15.15 4.92
CA VAL A 465 28.23 16.52 4.58
C VAL A 465 27.45 17.10 5.74
N LEU A 466 27.91 18.25 6.25
CA LEU A 466 27.23 19.04 7.26
C LEU A 466 26.84 20.38 6.64
N GLU A 467 25.56 20.61 6.44
CA GLU A 467 25.02 21.85 5.88
C GLU A 467 25.04 22.99 6.91
N ARG A 468 24.58 24.17 6.48
CA ARG A 468 24.67 25.40 7.26
C ARG A 468 24.11 25.24 8.68
N GLY A 469 24.91 25.59 9.69
CA GLY A 469 24.50 25.58 11.09
C GLY A 469 24.25 24.19 11.69
N ALA A 470 24.59 23.11 10.99
CA ALA A 470 24.53 21.76 11.55
C ALA A 470 25.51 21.59 12.71
N ALA A 471 25.19 20.68 13.63
CA ALA A 471 26.05 20.28 14.74
C ALA A 471 26.39 18.79 14.68
N ALA A 472 27.67 18.45 14.87
CA ALA A 472 28.11 17.06 14.81
C ALA A 472 29.08 16.67 15.94
N GLU A 473 28.86 15.50 16.54
CA GLU A 473 29.78 14.82 17.45
C GLU A 473 30.19 13.50 16.79
N VAL A 474 31.39 13.42 16.24
CA VAL A 474 31.86 12.28 15.45
C VAL A 474 33.10 11.67 16.10
N ARG A 475 33.08 10.37 16.38
CA ARG A 475 34.19 9.68 17.06
C ARG A 475 34.53 8.36 16.40
N ALA A 476 35.82 8.09 16.20
CA ALA A 476 36.35 6.81 15.74
C ALA A 476 35.74 6.30 14.42
N VAL A 477 35.39 7.21 13.51
CA VAL A 477 34.82 6.90 12.20
C VAL A 477 35.92 6.81 11.16
N ARG A 478 35.82 5.82 10.26
CA ARG A 478 36.67 5.70 9.07
C ARG A 478 35.91 6.19 7.83
N ILE A 479 36.47 7.15 7.10
CA ILE A 479 35.91 7.67 5.85
C ILE A 479 36.93 7.42 4.74
N GLU A 480 36.54 6.67 3.71
CA GLU A 480 37.46 6.25 2.66
C GLU A 480 36.85 6.29 1.26
N ASP A 481 37.73 6.43 0.25
CA ASP A 481 37.39 6.28 -1.16
C ASP A 481 36.24 7.19 -1.64
N CYS A 482 36.19 8.43 -1.12
CA CYS A 482 35.18 9.42 -1.49
C CYS A 482 35.63 10.22 -2.73
N GLN A 483 34.73 10.38 -3.71
CA GLN A 483 35.01 11.12 -4.95
C GLN A 483 34.97 12.65 -4.78
N LYS A 484 34.49 13.15 -3.63
CA LYS A 484 34.67 14.54 -3.20
C LYS A 484 35.51 14.60 -1.92
N ASN A 485 35.02 15.27 -0.89
CA ASN A 485 35.70 15.43 0.39
C ASN A 485 35.44 14.20 1.28
N GLY A 486 36.31 13.93 2.23
CA GLY A 486 35.95 13.00 3.31
C GLY A 486 34.90 13.63 4.21
N ILE A 487 35.18 14.82 4.74
CA ILE A 487 34.24 15.64 5.50
C ILE A 487 34.10 17.02 4.85
N LEU A 488 32.87 17.44 4.61
CA LEU A 488 32.50 18.78 4.16
C LEU A 488 31.67 19.43 5.26
N ALA A 489 32.26 20.38 5.99
CA ALA A 489 31.58 21.23 6.94
C ALA A 489 31.24 22.57 6.26
N GLY A 490 29.95 22.85 6.11
CA GLY A 490 29.43 24.08 5.51
C GLY A 490 29.57 25.31 6.41
N GLU A 491 28.79 26.35 6.10
CA GLU A 491 28.82 27.63 6.84
C GLU A 491 28.31 27.46 8.28
N ALA A 492 29.00 28.08 9.24
CA ALA A 492 28.60 28.13 10.66
C ALA A 492 28.34 26.74 11.30
N VAL A 493 28.94 25.68 10.77
CA VAL A 493 28.88 24.34 11.37
C VAL A 493 29.64 24.33 12.69
N THR A 494 29.12 23.59 13.67
CA THR A 494 29.79 23.36 14.96
C THR A 494 30.00 21.87 15.20
N GLY A 495 31.05 21.50 15.93
CA GLY A 495 31.20 20.08 16.28
C GLY A 495 32.59 19.63 16.68
N THR A 496 32.66 18.38 17.11
CA THR A 496 33.90 17.69 17.48
C THR A 496 34.08 16.43 16.65
N PHE A 497 35.32 16.21 16.21
CA PHE A 497 35.75 15.05 15.45
C PHE A 497 36.93 14.41 16.18
N ASP A 498 36.69 13.28 16.82
CA ASP A 498 37.67 12.61 17.68
C ASP A 498 38.14 11.31 17.02
N HIS A 499 39.45 11.16 16.80
CA HIS A 499 40.09 9.93 16.33
C HIS A 499 39.50 9.38 15.02
N CYS A 500 39.15 10.27 14.09
CA CYS A 500 38.62 9.87 12.78
C CYS A 500 39.75 9.68 11.77
N ASP A 501 39.63 8.65 10.94
CA ASP A 501 40.58 8.36 9.86
C ASP A 501 39.93 8.68 8.51
N LEU A 502 40.58 9.53 7.73
CA LEU A 502 40.14 9.91 6.40
C LEU A 502 41.18 9.46 5.39
N SER A 503 40.77 8.77 4.33
CA SER A 503 41.71 8.32 3.31
C SER A 503 41.18 8.37 1.89
N ARG A 504 42.09 8.56 0.92
CA ARG A 504 41.82 8.42 -0.52
C ARG A 504 40.64 9.27 -1.01
N SER A 505 40.52 10.51 -0.54
CA SER A 505 39.55 11.49 -1.06
C SER A 505 40.10 12.25 -2.27
N ALA A 506 39.26 12.53 -3.27
CA ALA A 506 39.69 13.23 -4.49
C ALA A 506 39.81 14.76 -4.30
N PHE A 507 39.03 15.33 -3.38
CA PHE A 507 39.12 16.74 -2.95
C PHE A 507 39.83 16.80 -1.59
N PRO A 508 40.10 18.01 -1.03
CA PRO A 508 40.65 18.12 0.32
C PRO A 508 39.88 17.23 1.29
N ALA A 509 40.59 16.40 2.06
CA ALA A 509 39.95 15.42 2.94
C ALA A 509 38.98 16.08 3.91
N LEU A 510 39.35 17.27 4.41
CA LEU A 510 38.54 18.15 5.24
C LEU A 510 38.29 19.46 4.50
N HIS A 511 37.03 19.82 4.26
CA HIS A 511 36.64 21.15 3.81
C HIS A 511 35.87 21.87 4.91
N ILE A 512 36.35 23.05 5.31
CA ILE A 512 35.74 23.86 6.37
C ILE A 512 35.24 25.19 5.79
N GLY A 513 33.93 25.39 5.89
CA GLY A 513 33.21 26.55 5.40
C GLY A 513 33.36 27.78 6.28
N LYS A 514 32.83 28.90 5.78
CA LYS A 514 32.89 30.21 6.44
C LYS A 514 32.30 30.15 7.84
N GLY A 515 33.02 30.67 8.83
CA GLY A 515 32.53 30.80 10.21
C GLY A 515 32.25 29.48 10.93
N ALA A 516 32.67 28.33 10.40
CA ALA A 516 32.56 27.06 11.10
C ALA A 516 33.56 26.99 12.28
N ASP A 517 33.06 26.53 13.44
CA ASP A 517 33.81 26.29 14.68
C ASP A 517 33.82 24.78 14.97
N VAL A 518 34.81 24.12 14.40
CA VAL A 518 34.97 22.66 14.49
C VAL A 518 36.30 22.30 15.09
N ARG A 519 36.31 21.28 15.95
CA ARG A 519 37.52 20.78 16.61
C ARG A 519 37.82 19.36 16.17
N PHE A 520 39.03 19.13 15.70
CA PHE A 520 39.54 17.82 15.33
C PHE A 520 40.60 17.41 16.36
N ARG A 521 40.46 16.22 16.94
CA ARG A 521 41.38 15.68 17.94
C ARG A 521 41.82 14.27 17.57
N GLY A 522 43.12 14.03 17.44
CA GLY A 522 43.66 12.70 17.14
C GLY A 522 43.27 12.16 15.76
N CYS A 523 42.81 13.02 14.84
CA CYS A 523 42.37 12.63 13.50
C CYS A 523 43.55 12.43 12.55
N ARG A 524 43.41 11.50 11.61
CA ARG A 524 44.48 11.15 10.67
C ARG A 524 43.99 11.22 9.23
N VAL A 525 44.79 11.84 8.36
CA VAL A 525 44.51 11.92 6.92
C VAL A 525 45.58 11.14 6.16
N PHE A 526 45.15 10.20 5.32
CA PHE A 526 46.03 9.29 4.59
C PHE A 526 45.83 9.39 3.07
N ASP A 527 46.91 9.32 2.31
CA ASP A 527 46.85 9.03 0.86
C ASP A 527 45.95 10.00 0.07
N CYS A 528 45.93 11.28 0.45
CA CYS A 528 45.10 12.33 -0.16
C CYS A 528 45.94 13.34 -0.97
N GLY A 529 45.30 13.99 -1.94
CA GLY A 529 45.91 15.10 -2.68
C GLY A 529 46.18 16.32 -1.78
N GLN A 530 45.21 16.67 -0.94
CA GLN A 530 45.27 17.74 0.04
C GLN A 530 44.51 17.29 1.29
N ASP A 531 44.99 17.65 2.48
CA ASP A 531 44.32 17.29 3.74
C ASP A 531 43.23 18.29 4.14
N VAL A 532 43.50 19.59 4.12
CA VAL A 532 42.59 20.63 4.63
C VAL A 532 42.39 21.74 3.60
N GLY A 533 41.13 22.09 3.32
CA GLY A 533 40.73 23.27 2.57
C GLY A 533 39.87 24.20 3.44
N LEU A 534 40.26 25.47 3.54
CA LEU A 534 39.60 26.46 4.39
C LEU A 534 38.96 27.56 3.54
N SER A 535 37.73 27.93 3.89
CA SER A 535 37.08 29.15 3.39
C SER A 535 37.41 30.35 4.28
N ASP A 536 37.21 31.56 3.76
CA ASP A 536 37.47 32.80 4.50
C ASP A 536 36.71 32.84 5.84
N GLY A 537 37.44 33.08 6.93
CA GLY A 537 36.87 33.18 8.29
C GLY A 537 36.59 31.84 8.97
N ALA A 538 36.99 30.70 8.41
CA ALA A 538 37.01 29.42 9.11
C ALA A 538 38.08 29.40 10.22
N GLN A 539 37.74 28.93 11.42
CA GLN A 539 38.69 28.82 12.54
C GLN A 539 38.69 27.41 13.17
N PRO A 540 39.08 26.36 12.41
CA PRO A 540 39.15 25.02 12.97
C PRO A 540 40.31 24.89 13.96
N VAL A 541 40.11 24.06 14.98
CA VAL A 541 41.18 23.67 15.93
C VAL A 541 41.61 22.24 15.63
N PHE A 542 42.91 22.02 15.49
CA PHE A 542 43.50 20.69 15.30
C PHE A 542 44.41 20.34 16.49
N GLU A 543 44.06 19.30 17.22
CA GLU A 543 44.81 18.77 18.36
C GLU A 543 45.29 17.35 18.04
N ASP A 544 46.59 17.07 18.19
CA ASP A 544 47.16 15.73 17.95
C ASP A 544 46.80 15.09 16.58
N CYS A 545 46.50 15.92 15.57
CA CYS A 545 46.13 15.47 14.22
C CYS A 545 47.38 15.29 13.34
N ALA A 546 47.31 14.37 12.39
CA ALA A 546 48.45 14.10 11.51
C ALA A 546 48.07 13.74 10.07
N ALA A 547 48.95 14.11 9.13
CA ALA A 547 48.88 13.70 7.73
C ALA A 547 49.95 12.64 7.42
N VAL A 548 49.57 11.64 6.61
CA VAL A 548 50.44 10.55 6.14
C VAL A 548 50.30 10.41 4.63
N ARG A 549 51.40 10.54 3.88
CA ARG A 549 51.41 10.46 2.40
C ARG A 549 50.38 11.40 1.74
N VAL A 550 50.28 12.64 2.24
CA VAL A 550 49.46 13.72 1.66
C VAL A 550 50.37 14.65 0.85
N ARG A 551 49.98 14.99 -0.40
CA ARG A 551 50.83 15.84 -1.27
C ARG A 551 50.91 17.28 -0.78
N THR A 552 49.76 17.87 -0.45
CA THR A 552 49.65 19.22 0.10
C THR A 552 49.10 19.13 1.52
N ALA A 553 49.99 19.12 2.51
CA ALA A 553 49.62 18.95 3.91
C ALA A 553 49.63 20.28 4.69
N VAL A 554 48.54 20.56 5.39
CA VAL A 554 48.40 21.59 6.43
C VAL A 554 48.65 20.99 7.81
N LEU A 555 48.29 19.72 8.02
CA LEU A 555 48.50 19.00 9.26
C LEU A 555 49.96 18.55 9.42
N PRO A 556 50.47 18.39 10.67
CA PRO A 556 51.79 17.83 10.92
C PRO A 556 51.98 16.46 10.27
N ALA A 557 53.12 16.25 9.60
CA ALA A 557 53.45 14.95 9.04
C ALA A 557 53.80 13.95 10.16
N LEU A 558 53.15 12.79 10.18
CA LEU A 558 53.60 11.69 11.04
C LEU A 558 54.79 11.01 10.35
N ALA A 559 55.95 10.95 11.02
CA ALA A 559 57.11 10.23 10.50
C ALA A 559 56.73 8.77 10.22
N ASP A 560 57.16 8.25 9.07
CA ASP A 560 56.84 6.92 8.54
C ASP A 560 57.38 5.81 9.48
N ARG A 561 56.66 5.57 10.58
CA ARG A 561 56.83 4.37 11.39
C ARG A 561 56.03 3.30 10.67
N THR A 562 56.74 2.54 9.83
CA THR A 562 56.32 1.25 9.27
C THR A 562 55.27 0.56 10.15
N GLY A 563 54.02 0.70 9.77
CA GLY A 563 52.88 0.23 10.54
C GLY A 563 51.63 0.37 9.71
N ALA A 564 51.22 -0.74 9.09
CA ALA A 564 49.86 -0.91 8.61
C ALA A 564 48.85 -0.45 9.68
N PRO A 565 47.62 -0.03 9.30
CA PRO A 565 46.57 0.27 10.27
C PRO A 565 46.50 -0.84 11.33
N PRO A 566 46.38 -0.52 12.64
CA PRO A 566 46.41 -1.55 13.67
C PRO A 566 45.28 -2.57 13.43
N PRO A 567 45.57 -3.89 13.40
CA PRO A 567 44.52 -4.89 13.29
C PRO A 567 43.78 -4.99 14.63
N GLY A 568 42.53 -4.53 14.66
CA GLY A 568 41.53 -4.87 15.67
C GLY A 568 40.54 -5.89 15.10
N PRO A 569 39.97 -6.80 15.92
CA PRO A 569 39.65 -8.15 15.50
C PRO A 569 38.48 -8.18 14.50
N LEU A 570 38.79 -8.53 13.27
CA LEU A 570 37.83 -9.13 12.36
C LEU A 570 38.39 -10.49 11.99
N THR A 571 37.88 -11.52 12.67
CA THR A 571 37.77 -12.84 12.06
C THR A 571 37.11 -12.66 10.70
N PRO A 572 37.72 -13.11 9.60
CA PRO A 572 37.04 -13.15 8.32
C PRO A 572 35.93 -14.17 8.45
N VAL A 573 34.68 -13.70 8.57
CA VAL A 573 33.53 -14.57 8.32
C VAL A 573 33.59 -14.88 6.84
N SER A 574 33.75 -16.18 6.55
CA SER A 574 33.73 -16.73 5.22
C SER A 574 32.50 -16.23 4.47
N SER A 575 32.72 -15.91 3.19
CA SER A 575 31.67 -15.75 2.22
C SER A 575 30.99 -17.11 1.98
N ASP A 576 30.07 -17.49 2.85
CA ASP A 576 29.09 -18.53 2.54
C ASP A 576 28.01 -17.90 1.65
N ARG A 577 28.27 -17.98 0.34
CA ARG A 577 27.20 -18.02 -0.66
C ARG A 577 26.63 -19.45 -0.65
N PRO A 578 25.33 -19.66 -0.46
CA PRO A 578 24.68 -20.88 -0.91
C PRO A 578 24.52 -20.82 -2.43
N ASP A 579 24.86 -21.93 -3.07
CA ASP A 579 24.97 -22.15 -4.51
C ASP A 579 23.76 -21.73 -5.36
N ALA A 580 24.04 -21.12 -6.52
CA ALA A 580 23.24 -21.24 -7.72
C ALA A 580 24.18 -21.69 -8.87
N PRO A 581 23.78 -22.64 -9.72
CA PRO A 581 24.71 -23.46 -10.50
C PRO A 581 25.34 -22.70 -11.67
N ALA A 582 26.59 -23.08 -11.94
CA ALA A 582 27.46 -22.55 -12.97
C ALA A 582 26.95 -22.84 -14.39
N ALA A 583 27.07 -21.84 -15.27
CA ALA A 583 27.19 -22.04 -16.70
C ALA A 583 28.47 -21.32 -17.18
N GLU A 584 29.48 -22.11 -17.55
CA GLU A 584 30.71 -21.64 -18.17
C GLU A 584 30.50 -21.25 -19.64
N GLY A 585 31.20 -20.19 -20.07
CA GLY A 585 31.70 -20.07 -21.44
C GLY A 585 31.20 -18.89 -22.25
N ALA A 586 31.86 -17.72 -22.13
CA ALA A 586 32.03 -16.76 -23.25
C ALA A 586 33.13 -15.72 -22.93
N PRO A 587 33.82 -15.18 -23.94
CA PRO A 587 35.19 -14.67 -23.83
C PRO A 587 35.31 -13.19 -23.44
N THR A 588 36.44 -12.86 -22.81
CA THR A 588 36.92 -11.51 -22.57
C THR A 588 37.48 -10.89 -23.86
N ALA A 589 36.77 -9.91 -24.44
CA ALA A 589 37.34 -8.78 -25.18
C ALA A 589 36.22 -7.79 -25.60
N GLY A 590 36.38 -6.50 -25.27
CA GLY A 590 35.67 -5.38 -25.91
C GLY A 590 34.34 -4.94 -25.28
N ALA A 591 34.39 -4.28 -24.12
CA ALA A 591 33.22 -3.62 -23.51
C ALA A 591 33.54 -2.21 -22.98
N ALA A 592 34.34 -1.45 -23.75
CA ALA A 592 34.54 -0.02 -23.52
C ALA A 592 33.78 0.88 -24.51
N ASP A 593 33.07 0.30 -25.50
CA ASP A 593 32.39 1.05 -26.58
C ASP A 593 30.86 0.81 -26.67
N LEU A 594 30.22 0.22 -25.65
CA LEU A 594 28.78 -0.12 -25.71
C LEU A 594 27.87 0.68 -24.76
N TRP A 595 28.37 1.72 -24.11
CA TRP A 595 27.56 2.65 -23.28
C TRP A 595 27.48 4.07 -23.86
N GLN A 596 27.55 4.17 -25.19
CA GLN A 596 27.36 5.40 -25.95
C GLN A 596 26.27 5.27 -27.03
N GLN A 597 25.26 4.43 -26.77
CA GLN A 597 23.97 4.57 -27.42
C GLN A 597 22.98 4.99 -26.36
N GLY A 598 22.82 6.32 -26.24
CA GLY A 598 21.59 6.83 -25.66
C GLY A 598 20.43 6.18 -26.40
N GLU A 599 19.38 5.84 -25.66
CA GLU A 599 18.08 5.57 -26.29
C GLU A 599 17.87 6.62 -27.38
N PRO A 600 17.49 6.23 -28.61
CA PRO A 600 17.23 7.22 -29.65
C PRO A 600 16.25 8.22 -29.05
N GLU A 601 16.66 9.49 -28.92
CA GLU A 601 15.72 10.54 -28.58
C GLU A 601 14.54 10.35 -29.54
N PRO A 602 13.30 10.22 -29.03
CA PRO A 602 12.15 10.07 -29.90
C PRO A 602 12.20 11.20 -30.93
N GLU A 603 11.97 10.87 -32.19
CA GLU A 603 12.00 11.86 -33.27
C GLU A 603 11.22 13.11 -32.83
N PRO A 604 11.77 14.32 -33.07
CA PRO A 604 11.14 15.53 -32.58
C PRO A 604 9.71 15.63 -33.12
N GLU A 605 8.74 15.47 -32.20
CA GLU A 605 7.31 15.56 -32.51
C GLU A 605 7.01 16.88 -33.21
N THR A 606 6.41 16.81 -34.39
CA THR A 606 6.12 18.03 -35.14
C THR A 606 4.91 18.74 -34.55
N LEU A 607 4.82 20.05 -34.78
CA LEU A 607 3.65 20.83 -34.38
C LEU A 607 2.36 20.31 -35.03
N GLU A 608 2.45 19.80 -36.26
CA GLU A 608 1.31 19.26 -37.00
C GLU A 608 0.80 17.96 -36.33
N ASP A 609 1.69 17.07 -35.92
CA ASP A 609 1.33 15.82 -35.24
C ASP A 609 0.64 16.09 -33.89
N LEU A 610 1.16 17.06 -33.12
CA LEU A 610 0.60 17.42 -31.81
C LEU A 610 -0.76 18.13 -31.92
N LEU A 611 -0.99 18.88 -33.01
CA LEU A 611 -2.30 19.46 -33.30
C LEU A 611 -3.29 18.38 -33.76
N ALA A 612 -2.83 17.39 -34.52
CA ALA A 612 -3.64 16.22 -34.87
C ALA A 612 -4.02 15.41 -33.61
N GLU A 613 -3.07 15.19 -32.70
CA GLU A 613 -3.34 14.54 -31.39
C GLU A 613 -4.37 15.34 -30.57
N LEU A 614 -4.31 16.68 -30.59
CA LEU A 614 -5.32 17.52 -29.95
C LEU A 614 -6.70 17.31 -30.58
N ASP A 615 -6.76 17.23 -31.91
CA ASP A 615 -8.01 17.05 -32.65
C ASP A 615 -8.63 15.66 -32.44
N GLU A 616 -7.81 14.64 -32.20
CA GLU A 616 -8.24 13.27 -31.86
C GLU A 616 -8.93 13.15 -30.50
N LEU A 617 -8.65 14.05 -29.55
CA LEU A 617 -9.30 14.01 -28.23
C LEU A 617 -10.82 14.15 -28.39
N VAL A 618 -11.60 13.20 -27.88
CA VAL A 618 -13.06 13.24 -28.00
C VAL A 618 -13.63 14.49 -27.31
N GLY A 619 -14.53 15.20 -28.01
CA GLY A 619 -15.18 16.41 -27.51
C GLY A 619 -14.24 17.61 -27.39
N LEU A 620 -14.46 18.45 -26.36
CA LEU A 620 -13.59 19.59 -26.01
C LEU A 620 -13.46 20.67 -27.09
N ASP A 621 -14.45 20.83 -27.98
CA ASP A 621 -14.38 21.78 -29.10
C ASP A 621 -14.06 23.23 -28.71
N GLY A 622 -14.51 23.67 -27.53
CA GLY A 622 -14.13 24.98 -26.97
C GLY A 622 -12.64 25.05 -26.67
N VAL A 623 -12.14 24.09 -25.89
CA VAL A 623 -10.74 23.99 -25.49
C VAL A 623 -9.82 23.81 -26.71
N LYS A 624 -10.19 22.97 -27.67
CA LYS A 624 -9.43 22.77 -28.92
C LYS A 624 -9.27 24.08 -29.70
N ARG A 625 -10.36 24.84 -29.85
CA ARG A 625 -10.34 26.16 -30.50
C ARG A 625 -9.46 27.15 -29.74
N ASP A 626 -9.54 27.17 -28.41
CA ASP A 626 -8.75 28.06 -27.57
C ASP A 626 -7.25 27.72 -27.64
N VAL A 627 -6.90 26.44 -27.52
CA VAL A 627 -5.51 25.95 -27.64
C VAL A 627 -4.95 26.23 -29.03
N SER A 628 -5.71 25.96 -30.10
CA SER A 628 -5.31 26.27 -31.47
C SER A 628 -5.11 27.77 -31.69
N GLY A 629 -5.99 28.60 -31.13
CA GLY A 629 -5.87 30.06 -31.16
C GLY A 629 -4.62 30.56 -30.43
N MET A 630 -4.28 29.95 -29.30
CA MET A 630 -3.05 30.23 -28.56
C MET A 630 -1.80 29.84 -29.34
N VAL A 631 -1.79 28.64 -29.96
CA VAL A 631 -0.68 28.19 -30.81
C VAL A 631 -0.43 29.20 -31.94
N LYS A 632 -1.47 29.65 -32.64
CA LYS A 632 -1.37 30.67 -33.71
C LYS A 632 -0.84 32.02 -33.22
N LEU A 633 -1.28 32.46 -32.04
CA LEU A 633 -0.77 33.67 -31.42
C LEU A 633 0.73 33.54 -31.10
N MET A 634 1.13 32.39 -30.55
CA MET A 634 2.51 32.09 -30.17
C MET A 634 3.44 31.92 -31.38
N GLN A 635 2.95 31.35 -32.49
CA GLN A 635 3.64 31.37 -33.78
C GLN A 635 3.91 32.80 -34.26
N THR A 636 2.94 33.70 -34.10
CA THR A 636 3.09 35.12 -34.48
C THR A 636 4.14 35.82 -33.61
N VAL A 637 4.18 35.53 -32.31
CA VAL A 637 5.23 36.03 -31.41
C VAL A 637 6.60 35.56 -31.89
N ARG A 638 6.75 34.28 -32.21
CA ARG A 638 7.99 33.69 -32.69
C ARG A 638 8.48 34.31 -34.01
N LEU A 639 7.58 34.53 -34.96
CA LEU A 639 7.91 35.19 -36.22
C LEU A 639 8.40 36.63 -35.99
N ARG A 640 7.83 37.35 -35.00
CA ARG A 640 8.29 38.69 -34.63
C ARG A 640 9.67 38.67 -34.00
N GLU A 641 9.92 37.76 -33.06
CA GLU A 641 11.23 37.58 -32.41
C GLU A 641 12.32 37.25 -33.43
N GLN A 642 12.04 36.34 -34.37
CA GLN A 642 12.95 35.97 -35.46
C GLN A 642 13.22 37.14 -36.42
N ALA A 643 12.23 38.02 -36.62
CA ALA A 643 12.38 39.25 -37.40
C ALA A 643 13.03 40.40 -36.61
N GLY A 644 13.46 40.18 -35.36
CA GLY A 644 14.04 41.21 -34.48
C GLY A 644 13.03 42.28 -34.02
N LEU A 645 11.74 42.02 -34.16
CA LEU A 645 10.67 42.91 -33.71
C LEU A 645 10.30 42.62 -32.25
N PRO A 646 9.95 43.64 -31.44
CA PRO A 646 9.52 43.41 -30.07
C PRO A 646 8.24 42.57 -30.04
N ALA A 647 8.26 41.48 -29.28
CA ALA A 647 7.09 40.67 -29.01
C ALA A 647 6.09 41.45 -28.13
N PRO A 648 4.78 41.32 -28.37
CA PRO A 648 3.78 41.85 -27.43
C PRO A 648 3.93 41.14 -26.08
N PRO A 649 3.75 41.86 -24.94
CA PRO A 649 3.86 41.27 -23.61
C PRO A 649 2.64 40.38 -23.34
N LEU A 650 2.73 39.10 -23.69
CA LEU A 650 1.68 38.12 -23.48
C LEU A 650 2.08 37.20 -22.32
N SER A 651 1.21 37.09 -21.30
CA SER A 651 1.35 36.03 -20.32
C SER A 651 1.05 34.68 -20.96
N ARG A 652 1.88 33.68 -20.64
CA ARG A 652 1.70 32.30 -21.08
C ARG A 652 0.93 31.45 -20.07
N HIS A 653 0.61 32.00 -18.90
CA HIS A 653 -0.04 31.29 -17.80
C HIS A 653 -1.56 31.19 -17.99
N LEU A 654 -2.13 30.04 -17.63
CA LEU A 654 -3.52 29.70 -17.94
C LEU A 654 -4.29 29.21 -16.70
N VAL A 655 -5.60 29.42 -16.71
CA VAL A 655 -6.52 28.81 -15.75
C VAL A 655 -7.34 27.75 -16.46
N PHE A 656 -7.36 26.52 -15.92
CA PHE A 656 -8.18 25.43 -16.43
C PHE A 656 -9.36 25.21 -15.49
N ALA A 657 -10.56 25.60 -15.92
CA ALA A 657 -11.75 25.56 -15.06
C ALA A 657 -12.75 24.52 -15.58
N GLY A 658 -13.10 23.53 -14.76
CA GLY A 658 -14.08 22.51 -15.11
C GLY A 658 -14.10 21.33 -14.14
N ASN A 659 -15.14 20.51 -14.23
CA ASN A 659 -15.35 19.37 -13.32
C ASN A 659 -14.25 18.29 -13.45
N PRO A 660 -14.10 17.38 -12.48
CA PRO A 660 -13.17 16.26 -12.55
C PRO A 660 -13.41 15.39 -13.79
N GLY A 661 -12.32 14.88 -14.38
CA GLY A 661 -12.40 13.96 -15.52
C GLY A 661 -12.76 14.60 -16.87
N THR A 662 -12.73 15.92 -17.00
CA THR A 662 -12.96 16.66 -18.26
C THR A 662 -11.72 16.81 -19.14
N GLY A 663 -10.58 16.18 -18.80
CA GLY A 663 -9.37 16.18 -19.65
C GLY A 663 -8.35 17.29 -19.38
N LYS A 664 -8.49 18.06 -18.28
CA LYS A 664 -7.57 19.16 -17.90
C LYS A 664 -6.09 18.77 -17.95
N THR A 665 -5.69 17.72 -17.23
CA THR A 665 -4.29 17.26 -17.15
C THR A 665 -3.77 16.74 -18.49
N THR A 666 -4.63 16.07 -19.27
CA THR A 666 -4.30 15.58 -20.62
C THR A 666 -3.95 16.75 -21.55
N VAL A 667 -4.81 17.78 -21.59
CA VAL A 667 -4.58 18.98 -22.40
C VAL A 667 -3.39 19.77 -21.90
N ALA A 668 -3.13 19.83 -20.58
CA ALA A 668 -1.97 20.52 -20.03
C ALA A 668 -0.65 19.89 -20.49
N ARG A 669 -0.58 18.56 -20.53
CA ARG A 669 0.57 17.81 -21.05
C ARG A 669 0.81 18.10 -22.53
N LEU A 670 -0.25 18.04 -23.33
CA LEU A 670 -0.18 18.32 -24.76
C LEU A 670 0.22 19.78 -25.05
N TYR A 671 -0.29 20.72 -24.25
CA TYR A 671 0.08 22.13 -24.37
C TYR A 671 1.57 22.38 -24.12
N GLY A 672 2.16 21.70 -23.14
CA GLY A 672 3.61 21.76 -22.89
C GLY A 672 4.44 21.28 -24.08
N ARG A 673 4.03 20.16 -24.69
CA ARG A 673 4.64 19.60 -25.91
C ARG A 673 4.49 20.54 -27.11
N LEU A 674 3.30 21.12 -27.33
CA LEU A 674 3.05 22.12 -28.38
C LEU A 674 3.99 23.32 -28.25
N LEU A 675 4.17 23.85 -27.03
CA LEU A 675 5.07 24.98 -26.80
C LEU A 675 6.55 24.61 -26.98
N LYS A 676 6.95 23.37 -26.67
CA LYS A 676 8.29 22.85 -26.99
C LYS A 676 8.51 22.77 -28.49
N ALA A 677 7.56 22.24 -29.25
CA ALA A 677 7.63 22.16 -30.72
C ALA A 677 7.72 23.56 -31.38
N LEU A 678 7.11 24.59 -30.77
CA LEU A 678 7.27 26.00 -31.16
C LEU A 678 8.60 26.64 -30.70
N GLY A 679 9.41 25.89 -29.93
CA GLY A 679 10.66 26.35 -29.33
C GLY A 679 10.50 27.32 -28.16
N LEU A 680 9.28 27.51 -27.65
CA LEU A 680 8.96 28.43 -26.55
C LEU A 680 9.30 27.88 -25.17
N LEU A 681 9.37 26.55 -25.06
CA LEU A 681 9.84 25.84 -23.87
C LEU A 681 11.01 24.93 -24.26
N THR A 682 11.97 24.74 -23.36
CA THR A 682 13.16 23.91 -23.63
C THR A 682 12.87 22.42 -23.55
N ARG A 683 11.92 21.99 -22.70
CA ARG A 683 11.62 20.57 -22.43
C ARG A 683 10.17 20.18 -22.64
N GLY A 684 9.22 21.08 -22.33
CA GLY A 684 7.77 20.84 -22.50
C GLY A 684 7.17 19.79 -21.57
N HIS A 685 7.90 19.33 -20.55
CA HIS A 685 7.40 18.34 -19.58
C HIS A 685 6.37 18.95 -18.63
N LEU A 686 5.47 18.11 -18.11
CA LEU A 686 4.45 18.51 -17.13
C LEU A 686 4.89 18.08 -15.72
N VAL A 687 4.87 19.00 -14.76
CA VAL A 687 4.99 18.71 -13.33
C VAL A 687 3.67 19.05 -12.66
N GLU A 688 2.99 18.04 -12.14
CA GLU A 688 1.71 18.16 -11.44
C GLU A 688 1.95 18.27 -9.94
N VAL A 689 1.27 19.23 -9.30
CA VAL A 689 1.37 19.53 -7.86
C VAL A 689 0.00 19.90 -7.32
N ASP A 690 -0.19 19.68 -6.02
CA ASP A 690 -1.37 20.13 -5.27
C ASP A 690 -0.95 21.11 -4.15
N ARG A 691 -1.89 21.46 -3.27
CA ARG A 691 -1.61 22.30 -2.09
C ARG A 691 -0.49 21.73 -1.22
N SER A 692 -0.47 20.41 -0.99
CA SER A 692 0.52 19.77 -0.11
C SER A 692 1.93 19.90 -0.67
N ALA A 693 2.08 19.95 -2.00
CA ALA A 693 3.36 20.12 -2.65
C ALA A 693 3.88 21.57 -2.67
N LEU A 694 3.04 22.57 -2.39
CA LEU A 694 3.39 23.99 -2.42
C LEU A 694 3.47 24.63 -1.03
N VAL A 695 2.58 24.24 -0.14
CA VAL A 695 2.46 24.84 1.20
C VAL A 695 3.25 24.01 2.21
N GLY A 696 4.08 24.70 3.00
CA GLY A 696 4.78 24.12 4.13
C GLY A 696 3.89 24.07 5.37
N GLU A 697 4.14 23.10 6.24
CA GLU A 697 3.39 22.92 7.49
C GLU A 697 3.77 23.95 8.57
N TYR A 698 4.93 24.62 8.38
CA TYR A 698 5.52 25.55 9.32
C TYR A 698 5.85 26.90 8.67
N VAL A 699 5.89 27.96 9.50
CA VAL A 699 6.24 29.32 9.10
C VAL A 699 7.61 29.32 8.39
N GLY A 700 7.69 29.87 7.18
CA GLY A 700 8.93 29.98 6.41
C GLY A 700 9.32 28.76 5.57
N HIS A 701 8.56 27.66 5.63
CA HIS A 701 8.80 26.48 4.78
C HIS A 701 8.07 26.57 3.43
N THR A 702 7.05 27.42 3.33
CA THR A 702 6.21 27.52 2.14
C THR A 702 6.97 28.13 0.95
N GLY A 703 7.74 29.20 1.17
CA GLY A 703 8.57 29.80 0.12
C GLY A 703 9.55 28.82 -0.55
N PRO A 704 10.42 28.12 0.22
CA PRO A 704 11.35 27.13 -0.34
C PRO A 704 10.66 26.00 -1.09
N LYS A 705 9.56 25.47 -0.55
CA LYS A 705 8.80 24.36 -1.13
C LYS A 705 8.13 24.74 -2.46
N THR A 706 7.50 25.92 -2.50
CA THR A 706 6.95 26.50 -3.74
C THR A 706 8.05 26.73 -4.79
N THR A 707 9.21 27.23 -4.37
CA THR A 707 10.38 27.45 -5.24
C THR A 707 10.91 26.14 -5.84
N GLU A 708 11.00 25.08 -5.05
CA GLU A 708 11.44 23.76 -5.53
C GLU A 708 10.49 23.20 -6.59
N ALA A 709 9.17 23.20 -6.29
CA ALA A 709 8.15 22.76 -7.24
C ALA A 709 8.22 23.53 -8.56
N PHE A 710 8.41 24.85 -8.49
CA PHE A 710 8.58 25.71 -9.66
C PHE A 710 9.84 25.37 -10.46
N HIS A 711 10.98 25.17 -9.79
CA HIS A 711 12.24 24.84 -10.46
C HIS A 711 12.21 23.47 -11.14
N ARG A 712 11.52 22.47 -10.58
CA ARG A 712 11.31 21.18 -11.26
C ARG A 712 10.53 21.34 -12.56
N ALA A 713 9.60 22.28 -12.62
CA ALA A 713 8.76 22.55 -13.79
C ALA A 713 9.40 23.49 -14.82
N ARG A 714 10.55 24.09 -14.51
CA ARG A 714 11.25 25.04 -15.38
C ARG A 714 11.67 24.39 -16.70
N GLY A 715 11.43 25.10 -17.80
CA GLY A 715 11.54 24.56 -19.17
C GLY A 715 10.30 23.79 -19.62
N GLY A 716 9.26 23.68 -18.79
CA GLY A 716 8.04 22.92 -19.01
C GLY A 716 6.80 23.63 -18.45
N VAL A 717 5.87 22.84 -17.92
CA VAL A 717 4.58 23.27 -17.39
C VAL A 717 4.47 22.89 -15.91
N LEU A 718 4.17 23.85 -15.04
CA LEU A 718 3.75 23.61 -13.65
C LEU A 718 2.22 23.59 -13.61
N PHE A 719 1.64 22.43 -13.34
CA PHE A 719 0.20 22.26 -13.21
C PHE A 719 -0.19 22.14 -11.75
N ILE A 720 -0.97 23.10 -11.26
CA ILE A 720 -1.43 23.17 -9.87
C ILE A 720 -2.89 22.71 -9.83
N ASP A 721 -3.13 21.49 -9.38
CA ASP A 721 -4.48 20.94 -9.26
C ASP A 721 -5.17 21.46 -8.00
N GLU A 722 -6.49 21.68 -8.10
CA GLU A 722 -7.33 22.33 -7.09
C GLU A 722 -6.69 23.60 -6.48
N ALA A 723 -6.17 24.48 -7.34
CA ALA A 723 -5.36 25.64 -6.93
C ALA A 723 -6.08 26.61 -5.97
N TYR A 724 -7.41 26.65 -5.99
CA TYR A 724 -8.22 27.42 -5.04
C TYR A 724 -8.02 26.97 -3.59
N ALA A 725 -7.54 25.73 -3.36
CA ALA A 725 -7.21 25.23 -2.04
C ALA A 725 -6.10 26.07 -1.37
N LEU A 726 -5.28 26.81 -2.12
CA LEU A 726 -4.31 27.77 -1.59
C LEU A 726 -4.96 29.01 -0.95
N VAL A 727 -6.25 29.25 -1.20
CA VAL A 727 -7.03 30.38 -0.66
C VAL A 727 -8.31 29.88 0.00
N PRO A 728 -8.21 29.15 1.13
CA PRO A 728 -9.38 28.61 1.80
C PRO A 728 -10.30 29.71 2.34
N ALA A 729 -11.59 29.40 2.47
CA ALA A 729 -12.58 30.37 2.92
C ALA A 729 -12.53 30.64 4.42
N GLY A 730 -12.28 31.90 4.80
CA GLY A 730 -12.37 32.35 6.19
C GLY A 730 -11.08 32.27 7.00
N ALA A 731 -9.95 31.88 6.40
CA ALA A 731 -8.65 31.82 7.09
C ALA A 731 -7.76 33.01 6.70
N ALA A 732 -7.68 34.02 7.57
CA ALA A 732 -6.90 35.24 7.32
C ALA A 732 -5.36 35.06 7.48
N ASN A 733 -4.91 33.96 8.12
CA ASN A 733 -3.50 33.69 8.41
C ASN A 733 -3.07 32.29 7.93
N ASP A 734 -3.41 31.94 6.68
CA ASP A 734 -2.99 30.66 6.09
C ASP A 734 -1.71 30.81 5.25
N PHE A 735 -0.83 29.83 5.34
CA PHE A 735 0.46 29.75 4.64
C PHE A 735 0.31 29.72 3.11
N GLY A 736 -0.88 29.40 2.58
CA GLY A 736 -1.19 29.49 1.16
C GLY A 736 -0.93 30.88 0.54
N THR A 737 -1.05 31.96 1.32
CA THR A 737 -0.72 33.32 0.86
C THR A 737 0.77 33.49 0.56
N GLU A 738 1.65 32.86 1.36
CA GLU A 738 3.10 32.87 1.14
C GLU A 738 3.47 32.08 -0.13
N ALA A 739 2.78 30.95 -0.39
CA ALA A 739 2.95 30.18 -1.61
C ALA A 739 2.58 31.02 -2.83
N ILE A 740 1.43 31.72 -2.79
CA ILE A 740 0.98 32.59 -3.87
C ILE A 740 1.96 33.74 -4.10
N ALA A 741 2.44 34.40 -3.05
CA ALA A 741 3.41 35.48 -3.18
C ALA A 741 4.72 35.01 -3.82
N THR A 742 5.21 33.84 -3.41
CA THR A 742 6.41 33.21 -3.98
C THR A 742 6.20 32.84 -5.44
N LEU A 743 5.06 32.19 -5.75
CA LEU A 743 4.70 31.79 -7.10
C LEU A 743 4.58 33.00 -8.04
N VAL A 744 3.89 34.06 -7.63
CA VAL A 744 3.73 35.30 -8.43
C VAL A 744 5.07 35.96 -8.73
N LYS A 745 6.01 35.93 -7.77
CA LYS A 745 7.37 36.45 -7.97
C LYS A 745 8.11 35.61 -9.02
N LEU A 746 8.12 34.28 -8.85
CA LEU A 746 8.82 33.36 -9.77
C LEU A 746 8.22 33.39 -11.18
N MET A 747 6.90 33.55 -11.30
CA MET A 747 6.20 33.72 -12.59
C MET A 747 6.64 34.98 -13.32
N GLU A 748 7.00 36.07 -12.63
CA GLU A 748 7.55 37.26 -13.27
C GLU A 748 9.01 37.07 -13.65
N ASP A 749 9.82 36.57 -12.70
CA ASP A 749 11.27 36.41 -12.86
C ASP A 749 11.63 35.42 -13.99
N HIS A 750 10.76 34.43 -14.24
CA HIS A 750 11.00 33.33 -15.20
C HIS A 750 9.90 33.19 -16.27
N ARG A 751 9.19 34.27 -16.61
CA ARG A 751 8.01 34.26 -17.50
C ARG A 751 8.22 33.61 -18.89
N ASP A 752 9.45 33.60 -19.39
CA ASP A 752 9.79 33.07 -20.72
C ASP A 752 10.27 31.61 -20.67
N GLU A 753 10.49 31.05 -19.48
CA GLU A 753 11.08 29.73 -19.27
C GLU A 753 10.07 28.67 -18.79
N ILE A 754 8.83 29.07 -18.44
CA ILE A 754 7.85 28.16 -17.83
C ILE A 754 6.41 28.61 -18.10
N VAL A 755 5.50 27.64 -18.09
CA VAL A 755 4.06 27.90 -18.05
C VAL A 755 3.46 27.35 -16.76
N VAL A 756 2.86 28.21 -15.94
CA VAL A 756 2.00 27.80 -14.83
C VAL A 756 0.56 27.67 -15.30
N ILE A 757 -0.08 26.53 -14.99
CA ILE A 757 -1.50 26.26 -15.21
C ILE A 757 -2.14 26.02 -13.83
N ALA A 758 -3.13 26.84 -13.46
CA ALA A 758 -3.91 26.63 -12.25
C ALA A 758 -5.25 25.97 -12.61
N ALA A 759 -5.59 24.84 -11.99
CA ALA A 759 -6.78 24.07 -12.29
C ALA A 759 -7.74 23.94 -11.10
N GLY A 760 -9.03 23.81 -11.39
CA GLY A 760 -10.07 23.56 -10.39
C GLY A 760 -11.49 23.77 -10.91
N TYR A 761 -12.46 23.85 -10.00
CA TYR A 761 -13.87 24.12 -10.34
C TYR A 761 -14.08 25.56 -10.85
N PRO A 762 -15.01 25.79 -11.80
CA PRO A 762 -15.22 27.11 -12.42
C PRO A 762 -15.42 28.26 -11.43
N ASP A 763 -16.30 28.07 -10.43
CA ASP A 763 -16.63 29.11 -9.46
C ASP A 763 -15.45 29.41 -8.52
N ASP A 764 -14.75 28.37 -8.06
CA ASP A 764 -13.61 28.50 -7.17
C ASP A 764 -12.39 29.13 -7.86
N MET A 765 -12.18 28.85 -9.14
CA MET A 765 -11.07 29.43 -9.89
C MET A 765 -11.24 30.94 -10.10
N SER A 766 -12.46 31.43 -10.27
CA SER A 766 -12.74 32.87 -10.33
C SER A 766 -12.33 33.57 -9.03
N ARG A 767 -12.59 32.92 -7.89
CA ARG A 767 -12.17 33.40 -6.58
C ARG A 767 -10.66 33.34 -6.39
N PHE A 768 -10.01 32.25 -6.81
CA PHE A 768 -8.56 32.11 -6.72
C PHE A 768 -7.84 33.23 -7.47
N VAL A 769 -8.23 33.50 -8.71
CA VAL A 769 -7.58 34.54 -9.54
C VAL A 769 -7.77 35.94 -8.95
N THR A 770 -8.94 36.23 -8.39
CA THR A 770 -9.27 37.54 -7.80
C THR A 770 -8.75 37.73 -6.37
N SER A 771 -8.23 36.67 -5.74
CA SER A 771 -7.69 36.71 -4.37
C SER A 771 -6.42 37.56 -4.24
N ASN A 772 -5.65 37.70 -5.32
CA ASN A 772 -4.38 38.42 -5.35
C ASN A 772 -4.23 39.17 -6.69
N PRO A 773 -3.99 40.50 -6.68
CA PRO A 773 -3.80 41.28 -7.91
C PRO A 773 -2.67 40.74 -8.81
N GLY A 774 -1.62 40.17 -8.20
CA GLY A 774 -0.55 39.49 -8.91
C GLY A 774 -1.09 38.34 -9.77
N LEU A 775 -1.90 37.44 -9.18
CA LEU A 775 -2.51 36.33 -9.93
C LEU A 775 -3.37 36.85 -11.09
N SER A 776 -4.24 37.84 -10.85
CA SER A 776 -5.09 38.44 -11.89
C SER A 776 -4.28 39.01 -13.08
N SER A 777 -3.11 39.59 -12.82
CA SER A 777 -2.27 40.15 -13.89
C SER A 777 -1.50 39.10 -14.70
N ARG A 778 -1.22 37.91 -14.12
CA ARG A 778 -0.51 36.83 -14.82
C ARG A 778 -1.48 35.83 -15.45
N PHE A 779 -2.60 35.52 -14.82
CA PHE A 779 -3.62 34.60 -15.35
C PHE A 779 -4.66 35.37 -16.15
N THR A 780 -4.32 35.71 -17.40
CA THR A 780 -5.17 36.54 -18.27
C THR A 780 -6.19 35.73 -19.09
N ARG A 781 -6.12 34.40 -19.06
CA ARG A 781 -6.97 33.50 -19.84
C ARG A 781 -7.43 32.31 -19.03
N THR A 782 -8.71 31.97 -19.20
CA THR A 782 -9.35 30.81 -18.60
C THR A 782 -9.89 29.92 -19.70
N LEU A 783 -9.48 28.65 -19.72
CA LEU A 783 -10.03 27.62 -20.59
C LEU A 783 -11.11 26.87 -19.81
N LEU A 784 -12.33 26.86 -20.36
CA LEU A 784 -13.48 26.21 -19.76
C LEU A 784 -13.60 24.77 -20.30
N PHE A 785 -13.47 23.81 -19.39
CA PHE A 785 -13.63 22.39 -19.63
C PHE A 785 -15.05 21.99 -19.26
N ALA A 786 -15.95 22.01 -20.26
CA ALA A 786 -17.33 21.60 -20.09
C ALA A 786 -17.44 20.10 -19.83
N ASP A 787 -18.53 19.69 -19.17
CA ASP A 787 -18.86 18.27 -19.04
C ASP A 787 -19.10 17.65 -20.42
N TYR A 788 -18.66 16.41 -20.59
CA TYR A 788 -18.92 15.66 -21.81
C TYR A 788 -20.41 15.36 -21.94
N THR A 789 -20.95 15.56 -23.12
CA THR A 789 -22.28 15.07 -23.50
C THR A 789 -22.34 13.53 -23.43
N SER A 790 -23.54 12.97 -23.38
CA SER A 790 -23.70 11.51 -23.39
C SER A 790 -23.07 10.87 -24.64
N ALA A 791 -23.19 11.53 -25.79
CA ALA A 791 -22.56 11.09 -27.04
C ALA A 791 -21.03 11.07 -26.93
N GLU A 792 -20.42 12.13 -26.40
CA GLU A 792 -18.97 12.20 -26.21
C GLU A 792 -18.46 11.15 -25.22
N LEU A 793 -19.18 10.85 -24.15
CA LEU A 793 -18.79 9.78 -23.22
C LEU A 793 -18.84 8.40 -23.85
N VAL A 794 -19.85 8.12 -24.67
CA VAL A 794 -19.92 6.89 -25.47
C VAL A 794 -18.70 6.82 -26.39
N SER A 795 -18.39 7.91 -27.10
CA SER A 795 -17.22 7.96 -27.97
C SER A 795 -15.89 7.81 -27.23
N ILE A 796 -15.77 8.25 -25.97
CA ILE A 796 -14.59 7.97 -25.13
C ILE A 796 -14.47 6.46 -24.86
N VAL A 797 -15.57 5.78 -24.54
CA VAL A 797 -15.57 4.32 -24.35
C VAL A 797 -15.22 3.59 -25.65
N GLU A 798 -15.76 4.02 -26.79
CA GLU A 798 -15.43 3.48 -28.11
C GLU A 798 -13.95 3.65 -28.44
N HIS A 799 -13.39 4.84 -28.17
CA HIS A 799 -11.98 5.11 -28.41
C HIS A 799 -11.08 4.21 -27.55
N HIS A 800 -11.43 4.01 -26.27
CA HIS A 800 -10.74 3.04 -25.42
C HIS A 800 -10.88 1.61 -25.95
N ALA A 801 -12.08 1.19 -26.37
CA ALA A 801 -12.30 -0.13 -26.94
C ALA A 801 -11.41 -0.34 -28.17
N GLN A 802 -11.41 0.57 -29.15
CA GLN A 802 -10.58 0.48 -30.34
C GLN A 802 -9.08 0.40 -30.03
N ARG A 803 -8.58 1.26 -29.11
CA ARG A 803 -7.18 1.26 -28.69
C ARG A 803 -6.74 -0.08 -28.08
N HIS A 804 -7.67 -0.76 -27.40
CA HIS A 804 -7.44 -2.05 -26.77
C HIS A 804 -7.94 -3.24 -27.63
N GLN A 805 -8.24 -3.00 -28.91
CA GLN A 805 -8.71 -4.01 -29.86
C GLN A 805 -10.03 -4.71 -29.46
N TYR A 806 -10.92 -3.97 -28.79
CA TYR A 806 -12.30 -4.36 -28.53
C TYR A 806 -13.28 -3.66 -29.47
N GLU A 807 -14.37 -4.34 -29.78
CA GLU A 807 -15.47 -3.86 -30.62
C GLU A 807 -16.79 -3.89 -29.83
N LEU A 808 -17.49 -2.77 -29.76
CA LEU A 808 -18.83 -2.71 -29.16
C LEU A 808 -19.86 -3.26 -30.15
N THR A 809 -20.66 -4.25 -29.74
CA THR A 809 -21.78 -4.70 -30.57
C THR A 809 -22.87 -3.64 -30.63
N ALA A 810 -23.71 -3.68 -31.67
CA ALA A 810 -24.82 -2.72 -31.82
C ALA A 810 -25.78 -2.73 -30.60
N GLY A 811 -25.90 -3.86 -29.90
CA GLY A 811 -26.63 -3.97 -28.64
C GLY A 811 -25.90 -3.23 -27.51
N ALA A 812 -24.61 -3.51 -27.32
CA ALA A 812 -23.78 -2.87 -26.31
C ALA A 812 -23.73 -1.35 -26.47
N HIS A 813 -23.58 -0.86 -27.71
CA HIS A 813 -23.59 0.57 -27.99
C HIS A 813 -24.90 1.23 -27.54
N ARG A 814 -26.07 0.68 -27.92
CA ARG A 814 -27.39 1.23 -27.52
C ARG A 814 -27.59 1.20 -26.01
N ALA A 815 -27.19 0.11 -25.36
CA ALA A 815 -27.28 -0.04 -23.91
C ALA A 815 -26.38 0.97 -23.20
N LEU A 816 -25.15 1.17 -23.71
CA LEU A 816 -24.20 2.13 -23.18
C LEU A 816 -24.71 3.56 -23.31
N THR A 817 -25.26 3.94 -24.47
CA THR A 817 -25.91 5.25 -24.66
C THR A 817 -27.02 5.46 -23.62
N SER A 818 -27.92 4.48 -23.50
CA SER A 818 -29.05 4.55 -22.55
C SER A 818 -28.59 4.62 -21.09
N TYR A 819 -27.51 3.93 -20.75
CA TYR A 819 -26.93 3.94 -19.41
C TYR A 819 -26.34 5.32 -19.09
N VAL A 820 -25.52 5.86 -19.98
CA VAL A 820 -24.85 7.16 -19.81
C VAL A 820 -25.85 8.32 -19.73
N GLU A 821 -26.95 8.26 -20.49
CA GLU A 821 -28.04 9.25 -20.43
C GLU A 821 -28.73 9.32 -19.06
N ARG A 822 -28.72 8.24 -18.29
CA ARG A 822 -29.32 8.18 -16.95
C ARG A 822 -28.40 8.67 -15.84
N ILE A 823 -27.12 8.90 -16.13
CA ILE A 823 -26.16 9.33 -15.11
C ILE A 823 -26.41 10.82 -14.79
N PRO A 824 -26.70 11.18 -13.52
CA PRO A 824 -26.92 12.56 -13.14
C PRO A 824 -25.66 13.41 -13.34
N ARG A 825 -25.83 14.57 -13.98
CA ARG A 825 -24.74 15.54 -14.25
C ARG A 825 -24.66 16.60 -13.15
N ASN A 826 -24.26 16.16 -11.96
CA ASN A 826 -24.05 17.04 -10.80
C ASN A 826 -22.56 17.38 -10.64
N ALA A 827 -22.22 18.17 -9.62
CA ALA A 827 -20.83 18.60 -9.36
C ALA A 827 -19.86 17.43 -9.08
N GLN A 828 -20.35 16.26 -8.70
CA GLN A 828 -19.56 15.04 -8.46
C GLN A 828 -19.44 14.14 -9.70
N PHE A 829 -19.93 14.59 -10.86
CA PHE A 829 -19.93 13.81 -12.08
C PHE A 829 -18.51 13.61 -12.64
N GLY A 830 -18.06 12.35 -12.71
CA GLY A 830 -16.69 11.98 -13.06
C GLY A 830 -16.28 12.07 -14.53
N ASN A 831 -17.17 12.47 -15.45
CA ASN A 831 -16.87 12.68 -16.88
C ASN A 831 -16.08 11.52 -17.52
N GLY A 832 -14.94 11.80 -18.17
CA GLY A 832 -14.09 10.79 -18.81
C GLY A 832 -13.54 9.74 -17.85
N ARG A 833 -13.46 10.03 -16.54
CA ARG A 833 -13.13 9.01 -15.52
C ARG A 833 -14.24 7.97 -15.44
N THR A 834 -15.51 8.40 -15.47
CA THR A 834 -16.68 7.51 -15.51
C THR A 834 -16.67 6.67 -16.78
N ALA A 835 -16.37 7.26 -17.95
CA ALA A 835 -16.27 6.52 -19.22
C ALA A 835 -15.18 5.44 -19.16
N ARG A 836 -13.99 5.77 -18.64
CA ARG A 836 -12.90 4.80 -18.47
C ARG A 836 -13.27 3.66 -17.50
N GLN A 837 -13.95 3.98 -16.40
CA GLN A 837 -14.46 2.98 -15.46
C GLN A 837 -15.51 2.07 -16.10
N LEU A 838 -16.38 2.61 -16.97
CA LEU A 838 -17.35 1.81 -17.72
C LEU A 838 -16.67 0.85 -18.68
N PHE A 839 -15.70 1.34 -19.46
CA PHE A 839 -14.90 0.48 -20.34
C PHE A 839 -14.22 -0.66 -19.56
N GLN A 840 -13.54 -0.34 -18.46
CA GLN A 840 -12.88 -1.33 -17.61
C GLN A 840 -13.85 -2.41 -17.11
N ARG A 841 -15.01 -2.00 -16.58
CA ARG A 841 -16.05 -2.92 -16.12
C ARG A 841 -16.59 -3.80 -17.25
N MET A 842 -16.77 -3.25 -18.44
CA MET A 842 -17.20 -4.02 -19.62
C MET A 842 -16.14 -5.06 -20.00
N THR A 843 -14.85 -4.72 -19.98
CA THR A 843 -13.78 -5.68 -20.28
C THR A 843 -13.65 -6.78 -19.21
N GLU A 844 -13.81 -6.45 -17.93
CA GLU A 844 -13.77 -7.42 -16.83
C GLU A 844 -14.90 -8.46 -16.97
N ARG A 845 -16.11 -8.00 -17.34
CA ARG A 845 -17.26 -8.89 -17.51
C ARG A 845 -17.24 -9.69 -18.79
N GLN A 846 -16.76 -9.08 -19.88
CA GLN A 846 -16.50 -9.82 -21.10
C GLN A 846 -15.51 -10.96 -20.85
N ALA A 847 -14.46 -10.73 -20.06
CA ALA A 847 -13.51 -11.78 -19.69
C ALA A 847 -14.18 -12.93 -18.92
N LEU A 848 -15.05 -12.62 -17.95
CA LEU A 848 -15.83 -13.63 -17.21
C LEU A 848 -16.74 -14.43 -18.15
N ARG A 849 -17.47 -13.75 -19.03
CA ARG A 849 -18.37 -14.38 -20.01
C ARG A 849 -17.61 -15.28 -20.98
N VAL A 850 -16.48 -14.81 -21.51
CA VAL A 850 -15.66 -15.57 -22.46
C VAL A 850 -15.02 -16.78 -21.80
N ALA A 851 -14.66 -16.70 -20.51
CA ALA A 851 -14.09 -17.82 -19.77
C ALA A 851 -15.06 -19.01 -19.62
N GLU A 852 -16.37 -18.79 -19.71
CA GLU A 852 -17.40 -19.85 -19.68
C GLU A 852 -17.60 -20.55 -21.04
N LEU A 853 -16.99 -20.04 -22.12
CA LEU A 853 -17.11 -20.63 -23.46
C LEU A 853 -16.10 -21.77 -23.65
N VAL A 854 -16.58 -22.93 -24.13
CA VAL A 854 -15.77 -24.14 -24.34
C VAL A 854 -14.72 -23.96 -25.45
N SER A 855 -14.93 -23.03 -26.39
CA SER A 855 -13.99 -22.68 -27.46
C SER A 855 -14.37 -21.34 -28.10
N PRO A 856 -13.99 -20.19 -27.51
CA PRO A 856 -14.34 -18.88 -28.05
C PRO A 856 -13.62 -18.62 -29.38
N ASP A 857 -14.33 -18.06 -30.35
CA ASP A 857 -13.74 -17.58 -31.60
C ASP A 857 -13.11 -16.18 -31.45
N SER A 858 -12.33 -15.76 -32.45
CA SER A 858 -11.64 -14.47 -32.42
C SER A 858 -12.58 -13.27 -32.32
N ALA A 859 -13.84 -13.38 -32.80
CA ALA A 859 -14.82 -12.32 -32.67
C ALA A 859 -15.32 -12.22 -31.22
N GLN A 860 -15.56 -13.36 -30.56
CA GLN A 860 -15.99 -13.41 -29.17
C GLN A 860 -14.92 -12.88 -28.19
N LEU A 861 -13.64 -13.03 -28.54
CA LEU A 861 -12.52 -12.49 -27.75
C LEU A 861 -12.45 -10.96 -27.77
N ILE A 862 -12.96 -10.31 -28.83
CA ILE A 862 -12.87 -8.86 -29.02
C ILE A 862 -14.21 -8.14 -28.86
N GLN A 863 -15.35 -8.84 -28.85
CA GLN A 863 -16.66 -8.22 -28.79
C GLN A 863 -17.14 -7.94 -27.36
N LEU A 864 -17.48 -6.68 -27.09
CA LEU A 864 -18.20 -6.24 -25.90
C LEU A 864 -19.71 -6.22 -26.19
N ASP A 865 -20.47 -6.99 -25.42
CA ASP A 865 -21.91 -7.18 -25.55
C ASP A 865 -22.73 -6.39 -24.52
N GLU A 866 -24.04 -6.29 -24.75
CA GLU A 866 -24.98 -5.59 -23.85
C GLU A 866 -24.91 -6.09 -22.40
N GLN A 867 -24.76 -7.41 -22.23
CA GLN A 867 -24.64 -8.03 -20.91
C GLN A 867 -23.36 -7.65 -20.16
N ASP A 868 -22.31 -7.23 -20.87
CA ASP A 868 -21.05 -6.81 -20.24
C ASP A 868 -21.20 -5.44 -19.55
N LEU A 869 -22.25 -4.67 -19.90
CA LEU A 869 -22.58 -3.39 -19.28
C LEU A 869 -23.43 -3.51 -18.00
N GLN A 870 -24.28 -4.54 -17.88
CA GLN A 870 -25.24 -4.73 -16.76
C GLN A 870 -24.59 -5.40 -15.57
#